data_AF-A0A172RWS5-F1
#
_entry.id   AF-A0A172RWS5-F1
#
_cell.length_a   1.000
_cell.length_b   1.000
_cell.length_c   1.000
_cell.angle_alpha   90.00
_cell.angle_beta   90.00
_cell.angle_gamma   90.00
#
_symmetry.space_group_name_H-M   'P 1'
#
loop_
_entity.id
_entity.type
_entity.pdbx_description
1 polymer ?
#
loop_
_entity_poly.entity_id
_entity_poly.type
_entity_poly.pdbx_seq_one_letter_code
_entity_poly.pdbx_strand_id
1 'polypeptide(L)'
;MTARFCIRTADEAAVSVLQRTLDIPRFMARSMVARGISTPQQATDFLSPSLGRDWANPYAIPGMKEVADGMESALRTHRRILVFGDFDLDGVSATAVLTRGLRALGGDVVPFIPRRSDEGYGLTDAAIERFMQFRPDVVITVDCGIACREEVKTLQHRGVEVFITDHHEPADLVPVDVPVCDPKIDDACGQSMLAGVGVALKLVQVLGARFGQPHLWREYTDLATLGTVADLVPLVRDNRALVADGVSRMNEAPRPSIAALLACAGALEAPIASTSLSFSIIPRLNAAGRMGDAAAALDLLLEDDFDKASQLASALEGINDQRRAIELELTEIATLQAQESYHGQRALVVAGKGWHEGVKGIVASRLVRSYGVPVILFTIDDDGVARGSGRSVGQVNLFKAVESTADILTRFGGHEAAVGVTLPADSLDAFSERLCAYMDSLPEDNFHPRIDIDACVDLDELTLENVEKLQLMAPFGQENRQPRLLARSVSLARTRAVGADKNHLSTMLTDGRNSCAGIMFHCPNIPQLMHCGCVVNAAFEVQIDTWRGRRSVKAMLSSISPVETCRALEACISPDHRSYMDGLFAIDEESDAFGAAPEDDAEADQMEAERERNRQTWEELAQSDPDALRRAIVESFIGEGNELFGSQRQVLDALKVGKSTMAVMATGRGKSLVFQVHATMCALAKHKASLFVYPLRALIADQAYHIRQALQPFGVNAEVLTGESAPEEREQIFQGLANGSVDLVLTTPEFLSFHADEFAQSDRIGFVVVDEAHHVGLAKAGNRDAYANLDAAIRKMGDPVVLALTATAPESVAADINRVLNVGEHVFDRTERENLHLDDQRNIKFRDPYVANLIATGEKTVVYVNSRQQSVALARTLRKLVPSMAPFIGFYNAGLSRSDRMHVEEMFRTGALSVLISTSSFGEGVNIPNIRHVVLYHMPFNEVEFNQMSGRAGRDGNEAWVHVLFGAADAGINEQILGDATPSHDTLGAFYRVLKRMGDAHGESFFQISDAQLADEVAAFDPRVCVSAASASCAIAVFRELGLIETDSAAEAGYQRSIRIVPADGKVELTDSVRYREGLDEIGIFRSFCEWVMRSSVAVLRQRIARPILPDEKSQG
;
A
#
# COMPACT_ATOMS: atom_id res chain seq x y z
N MET A 1 -8.81 -21.44 -6.02
CA MET A 1 -7.34 -21.22 -6.00
C MET A 1 -7.07 -19.72 -6.06
N THR A 2 -6.06 -19.22 -5.35
CA THR A 2 -5.66 -17.79 -5.39
C THR A 2 -4.98 -17.46 -6.72
N ALA A 3 -5.32 -16.31 -7.30
CA ALA A 3 -4.71 -15.84 -8.54
C ALA A 3 -3.27 -15.36 -8.27
N ARG A 4 -2.34 -15.61 -9.20
CA ARG A 4 -0.97 -15.10 -9.10
C ARG A 4 -0.84 -13.76 -9.83
N PHE A 5 -0.36 -12.74 -9.13
CA PHE A 5 -0.07 -11.44 -9.72
C PHE A 5 1.30 -11.46 -10.41
N CYS A 6 1.34 -11.17 -11.72
CA CYS A 6 2.57 -10.97 -12.46
C CYS A 6 2.67 -9.50 -12.84
N ILE A 7 3.59 -8.78 -12.19
CA ILE A 7 3.73 -7.33 -12.39
C ILE A 7 4.74 -7.11 -13.51
N ARG A 8 4.31 -6.40 -14.54
CA ARG A 8 5.19 -6.04 -15.66
C ARG A 8 6.25 -5.06 -15.19
N THR A 9 7.46 -5.21 -15.70
CA THR A 9 8.57 -4.30 -15.42
C THR A 9 8.47 -3.06 -16.30
N ALA A 10 8.81 -1.90 -15.74
CA ALA A 10 8.86 -0.63 -16.45
C ALA A 10 10.12 0.13 -16.05
N ASP A 11 10.79 0.75 -17.03
CA ASP A 11 11.93 1.63 -16.77
C ASP A 11 11.46 2.97 -16.16
N GLU A 12 11.83 3.22 -14.90
CA GLU A 12 11.42 4.42 -14.15
C GLU A 12 11.90 5.72 -14.80
N ALA A 13 13.01 5.70 -15.56
CA ALA A 13 13.48 6.87 -16.28
C ALA A 13 12.54 7.22 -17.42
N ALA A 14 12.16 6.24 -18.23
CA ALA A 14 11.16 6.41 -19.29
C ALA A 14 9.79 6.86 -18.73
N VAL A 15 9.34 6.27 -17.61
CA VAL A 15 8.09 6.66 -16.94
C VAL A 15 8.10 8.14 -16.57
N SER A 16 9.19 8.61 -15.95
CA SER A 16 9.34 10.00 -15.53
C SER A 16 9.36 10.97 -16.72
N VAL A 17 10.00 10.57 -17.83
CA VAL A 17 10.04 11.37 -19.07
C VAL A 17 8.65 11.48 -19.71
N LEU A 18 7.92 10.37 -19.83
CA LEU A 18 6.57 10.37 -20.40
C LEU A 18 5.59 11.19 -19.55
N GLN A 19 5.62 10.99 -18.23
CA GLN A 19 4.78 11.72 -17.28
C GLN A 19 4.94 13.23 -17.45
N ARG A 20 6.18 13.74 -17.46
CA ARG A 20 6.47 15.18 -17.57
C ARG A 20 6.19 15.75 -18.95
N THR A 21 6.52 15.00 -20.01
CA THR A 21 6.43 15.52 -21.39
C THR A 21 4.99 15.59 -21.88
N LEU A 22 4.15 14.64 -21.47
CA LEU A 22 2.78 14.48 -21.97
C LEU A 22 1.70 14.89 -20.96
N ASP A 23 2.09 15.30 -19.75
CA ASP A 23 1.16 15.64 -18.65
C ASP A 23 0.14 14.52 -18.38
N ILE A 24 0.61 13.28 -18.29
CA ILE A 24 -0.21 12.09 -18.02
C ILE A 24 0.04 11.52 -16.62
N PRO A 25 -0.93 10.85 -15.99
CA PRO A 25 -0.75 10.25 -14.66
C PRO A 25 0.38 9.21 -14.64
N ARG A 26 1.05 9.04 -13.49
CA ARG A 26 2.21 8.13 -13.37
C ARG A 26 1.82 6.68 -13.64
N PHE A 27 0.70 6.19 -13.09
CA PHE A 27 0.22 4.84 -13.39
C PHE A 27 -0.04 4.60 -14.89
N MET A 28 -0.50 5.63 -15.62
CA MET A 28 -0.74 5.58 -17.06
C MET A 28 0.59 5.52 -17.83
N ALA A 29 1.54 6.40 -17.51
CA ALA A 29 2.89 6.37 -18.08
C ALA A 29 3.59 5.02 -17.83
N ARG A 30 3.49 4.48 -16.61
CA ARG A 30 4.02 3.16 -16.23
C ARG A 30 3.39 2.03 -17.03
N SER A 31 2.07 2.06 -17.19
CA SER A 31 1.35 1.07 -18.01
C SER A 31 1.80 1.10 -19.47
N MET A 32 2.07 2.28 -20.03
CA MET A 32 2.58 2.43 -21.40
C MET A 32 4.00 1.87 -21.54
N VAL A 33 4.92 2.21 -20.62
CA VAL A 33 6.29 1.68 -20.64
C VAL A 33 6.31 0.16 -20.47
N ALA A 34 5.49 -0.37 -19.56
CA ALA A 34 5.30 -1.80 -19.35
C ALA A 34 4.74 -2.55 -20.58
N ARG A 35 4.13 -1.82 -21.52
CA ARG A 35 3.63 -2.32 -22.81
C ARG A 35 4.60 -2.02 -23.98
N GLY A 36 5.81 -1.56 -23.69
CA GLY A 36 6.86 -1.30 -24.69
C GLY A 36 6.81 0.09 -25.33
N ILE A 37 5.98 1.00 -24.82
CA ILE A 37 5.89 2.39 -25.28
C ILE A 37 6.75 3.26 -24.36
N SER A 38 8.01 3.49 -24.74
CA SER A 38 9.02 4.08 -23.84
C SER A 38 9.49 5.49 -24.26
N THR A 39 9.14 5.96 -25.45
CA THR A 39 9.54 7.30 -25.94
C THR A 39 8.35 8.26 -26.07
N PRO A 40 8.55 9.58 -25.88
CA PRO A 40 7.47 10.57 -26.04
C PRO A 40 6.78 10.52 -27.39
N GLN A 41 7.53 10.23 -28.47
CA GLN A 41 6.96 10.12 -29.82
C GLN A 41 6.04 8.90 -29.93
N GLN A 42 6.50 7.71 -29.52
CA GLN A 42 5.66 6.50 -29.53
C GLN A 42 4.40 6.68 -28.67
N ALA A 43 4.54 7.33 -27.52
CA ALA A 43 3.42 7.63 -26.63
C ALA A 43 2.42 8.61 -27.26
N THR A 44 2.90 9.68 -27.90
CA THR A 44 2.05 10.63 -28.63
C THR A 44 1.28 9.94 -29.76
N ASP A 45 1.97 9.11 -30.55
CA ASP A 45 1.34 8.39 -31.65
C ASP A 45 0.28 7.39 -31.14
N PHE A 46 0.57 6.70 -30.04
CA PHE A 46 -0.38 5.79 -29.40
C PHE A 46 -1.63 6.48 -28.85
N LEU A 47 -1.47 7.62 -28.18
CA LEU A 47 -2.56 8.39 -27.56
C LEU A 47 -3.38 9.20 -28.55
N SER A 48 -2.88 9.41 -29.77
CA SER A 48 -3.56 10.13 -30.84
C SER A 48 -3.62 9.28 -32.11
N PRO A 49 -4.40 8.18 -32.11
CA PRO A 49 -4.57 7.33 -33.29
C PRO A 49 -5.16 8.14 -34.45
N SER A 50 -4.66 7.94 -35.66
CA SER A 50 -5.07 8.72 -36.83
C SER A 50 -5.07 7.89 -38.09
N LEU A 51 -6.22 7.82 -38.78
CA LEU A 51 -6.31 7.22 -40.11
C LEU A 51 -5.39 7.90 -41.14
N GLY A 52 -4.98 9.15 -40.93
CA GLY A 52 -4.04 9.82 -41.85
C GLY A 52 -2.60 9.28 -41.74
N ARG A 53 -2.20 8.88 -40.53
CA ARG A 53 -0.84 8.42 -40.22
C ARG A 53 -0.74 6.89 -40.21
N ASP A 54 -1.72 6.23 -39.59
CA ASP A 54 -1.63 4.82 -39.20
C ASP A 54 -2.31 3.87 -40.19
N TRP A 55 -3.16 4.38 -41.10
CA TRP A 55 -3.80 3.56 -42.12
C TRP A 55 -2.82 3.31 -43.28
N ALA A 56 -2.24 2.11 -43.31
CA ALA A 56 -1.18 1.75 -44.23
C ALA A 56 -1.64 1.67 -45.70
N ASN A 57 -0.67 1.67 -46.62
CA ASN A 57 -0.94 1.61 -48.06
C ASN A 57 -1.66 0.28 -48.43
N PRO A 58 -2.85 0.32 -49.05
CA PRO A 58 -3.58 -0.88 -49.45
C PRO A 58 -2.80 -1.75 -50.44
N TYR A 59 -1.97 -1.16 -51.30
CA TYR A 59 -1.18 -1.92 -52.29
C TYR A 59 -0.04 -2.75 -51.69
N ALA A 60 0.23 -2.62 -50.38
CA ALA A 60 1.15 -3.51 -49.68
C ALA A 60 0.51 -4.87 -49.35
N ILE A 61 -0.81 -5.01 -49.46
CA ILE A 61 -1.49 -6.30 -49.29
C ILE A 61 -1.30 -7.11 -50.59
N PRO A 62 -0.75 -8.34 -50.51
CA PRO A 62 -0.61 -9.22 -51.68
C PRO A 62 -1.94 -9.39 -52.41
N GLY A 63 -1.94 -9.31 -53.74
CA GLY A 63 -3.15 -9.51 -54.57
C GLY A 63 -4.14 -8.34 -54.63
N MET A 64 -3.97 -7.29 -53.80
CA MET A 64 -4.87 -6.14 -53.78
C MET A 64 -4.97 -5.44 -55.14
N LYS A 65 -3.85 -5.32 -55.85
CA LYS A 65 -3.83 -4.66 -57.17
C LYS A 65 -4.63 -5.46 -58.19
N GLU A 66 -4.41 -6.76 -58.24
CA GLU A 66 -5.02 -7.69 -59.19
C GLU A 66 -6.53 -7.77 -58.98
N VAL A 67 -6.98 -7.88 -57.71
CA VAL A 67 -8.40 -7.81 -57.36
C VAL A 67 -8.99 -6.46 -57.73
N ALA A 68 -8.33 -5.34 -57.41
CA ALA A 68 -8.82 -4.01 -57.75
C ALA A 68 -8.92 -3.77 -59.27
N ASP A 69 -7.95 -4.26 -60.06
CA ASP A 69 -7.95 -4.18 -61.52
C ASP A 69 -9.16 -4.93 -62.12
N GLY A 70 -9.43 -6.13 -61.61
CA GLY A 70 -10.59 -6.93 -62.01
C GLY A 70 -11.93 -6.28 -61.64
N MET A 71 -12.06 -5.81 -60.40
CA MET A 71 -13.27 -5.13 -59.93
C MET A 71 -13.52 -3.80 -60.64
N GLU A 72 -12.48 -3.03 -60.95
CA GLU A 72 -12.60 -1.82 -61.77
C GLU A 72 -13.12 -2.15 -63.18
N SER A 73 -12.60 -3.21 -63.81
CA SER A 73 -13.06 -3.68 -65.11
C SER A 73 -14.54 -4.08 -65.07
N ALA A 74 -14.96 -4.84 -64.04
CA ALA A 74 -16.34 -5.24 -63.83
C ALA A 74 -17.29 -4.04 -63.68
N LEU A 75 -16.89 -3.03 -62.88
CA LEU A 75 -17.65 -1.80 -62.68
C LEU A 75 -17.78 -0.99 -63.98
N ARG A 76 -16.68 -0.80 -64.72
CA ARG A 76 -16.67 -0.04 -66.00
C ARG A 76 -17.46 -0.72 -67.10
N THR A 77 -17.55 -2.05 -67.07
CA THR A 77 -18.30 -2.84 -68.06
C THR A 77 -19.72 -3.17 -67.61
N HIS A 78 -20.17 -2.63 -66.47
CA HIS A 78 -21.50 -2.85 -65.90
C HIS A 78 -21.86 -4.33 -65.72
N ARG A 79 -20.88 -5.15 -65.34
CA ARG A 79 -21.10 -6.55 -64.99
C ARG A 79 -21.84 -6.67 -63.67
N ARG A 80 -22.67 -7.70 -63.54
CA ARG A 80 -23.36 -8.01 -62.28
C ARG A 80 -22.38 -8.66 -61.31
N ILE A 81 -22.15 -7.98 -60.19
CA ILE A 81 -21.22 -8.38 -59.15
C ILE A 81 -22.01 -8.99 -57.99
N LEU A 82 -21.58 -10.15 -57.52
CA LEU A 82 -22.05 -10.72 -56.25
C LEU A 82 -20.95 -10.63 -55.20
N VAL A 83 -21.29 -10.03 -54.06
CA VAL A 83 -20.40 -9.99 -52.88
C VAL A 83 -20.82 -11.11 -51.95
N PHE A 84 -19.94 -12.09 -51.77
CA PHE A 84 -20.16 -13.26 -50.93
C PHE A 84 -19.38 -13.11 -49.62
N GLY A 85 -20.05 -13.03 -48.47
CA GLY A 85 -19.39 -12.96 -47.16
C GLY A 85 -19.62 -14.16 -46.27
N ASP A 86 -18.99 -14.18 -45.10
CA ASP A 86 -19.29 -15.15 -44.03
C ASP A 86 -20.51 -14.74 -43.16
N PHE A 87 -21.03 -15.69 -42.38
CA PHE A 87 -22.23 -15.52 -41.55
C PHE A 87 -21.98 -14.87 -40.18
N ASP A 88 -20.73 -14.63 -39.79
CA ASP A 88 -20.44 -13.86 -38.58
C ASP A 88 -20.43 -12.35 -38.86
N LEU A 89 -20.24 -11.53 -37.81
CA LEU A 89 -20.31 -10.08 -37.95
C LEU A 89 -19.15 -9.49 -38.78
N ASP A 90 -17.98 -10.11 -38.85
CA ASP A 90 -16.92 -9.59 -39.72
C ASP A 90 -17.32 -9.77 -41.18
N GLY A 91 -17.72 -10.97 -41.59
CA GLY A 91 -18.20 -11.27 -42.93
C GLY A 91 -19.45 -10.49 -43.33
N VAL A 92 -20.43 -10.34 -42.42
CA VAL A 92 -21.63 -9.53 -42.65
C VAL A 92 -21.27 -8.04 -42.80
N SER A 93 -20.36 -7.52 -41.97
CA SER A 93 -19.93 -6.13 -42.08
C SER A 93 -19.09 -5.88 -43.33
N ALA A 94 -18.17 -6.79 -43.67
CA ALA A 94 -17.37 -6.76 -44.89
C ALA A 94 -18.26 -6.74 -46.14
N THR A 95 -19.31 -7.57 -46.15
CA THR A 95 -20.30 -7.62 -47.22
C THR A 95 -21.04 -6.28 -47.33
N ALA A 96 -21.46 -5.70 -46.21
CA ALA A 96 -22.13 -4.41 -46.19
C ALA A 96 -21.21 -3.29 -46.71
N VAL A 97 -19.97 -3.21 -46.23
CA VAL A 97 -18.96 -2.20 -46.64
C VAL A 97 -18.69 -2.29 -48.13
N LEU A 98 -18.35 -3.48 -48.65
CA LEU A 98 -18.00 -3.62 -50.06
C LEU A 98 -19.22 -3.39 -50.96
N THR A 99 -20.40 -3.90 -50.58
CA THR A 99 -21.63 -3.69 -51.35
C THR A 99 -21.98 -2.21 -51.46
N ARG A 100 -21.94 -1.47 -50.35
CA ARG A 100 -22.22 -0.03 -50.35
C ARG A 100 -21.18 0.74 -51.16
N GLY A 101 -19.90 0.43 -50.98
CA GLY A 101 -18.82 1.06 -51.74
C GLY A 101 -18.95 0.84 -53.24
N LEU A 102 -19.17 -0.40 -53.70
CA LEU A 102 -19.33 -0.71 -55.12
C LEU A 102 -20.61 -0.08 -55.72
N ARG A 103 -21.71 -0.02 -54.97
CA ARG A 103 -22.94 0.68 -55.40
C ARG A 103 -22.74 2.19 -55.51
N ALA A 104 -22.02 2.81 -54.57
CA ALA A 104 -21.66 4.23 -54.63
C ALA A 104 -20.78 4.57 -55.86
N LEU A 105 -20.02 3.57 -56.35
CA LEU A 105 -19.24 3.65 -57.59
C LEU A 105 -20.04 3.29 -58.86
N GLY A 106 -21.34 3.01 -58.75
CA GLY A 106 -22.24 2.76 -59.88
C GLY A 106 -22.36 1.29 -60.33
N GLY A 107 -21.93 0.33 -59.52
CA GLY A 107 -22.05 -1.11 -59.83
C GLY A 107 -23.45 -1.69 -59.62
N ASP A 108 -23.81 -2.72 -60.40
CA ASP A 108 -24.94 -3.63 -60.12
C ASP A 108 -24.46 -4.74 -59.17
N VAL A 109 -24.77 -4.58 -57.88
CA VAL A 109 -24.18 -5.41 -56.81
C VAL A 109 -25.25 -6.11 -55.99
N VAL A 110 -25.11 -7.42 -55.86
CA VAL A 110 -25.96 -8.31 -55.04
C VAL A 110 -25.15 -8.80 -53.83
N PRO A 111 -25.51 -8.45 -52.59
CA PRO A 111 -24.88 -9.01 -51.41
C PRO A 111 -25.43 -10.42 -51.12
N PHE A 112 -24.60 -11.28 -50.55
CA PHE A 112 -24.96 -12.67 -50.25
C PHE A 112 -24.22 -13.20 -49.02
N ILE A 113 -24.96 -13.87 -48.13
CA ILE A 113 -24.43 -14.54 -46.93
C ILE A 113 -24.92 -16.01 -46.93
N PRO A 114 -24.06 -17.00 -46.64
CA PRO A 114 -24.44 -18.42 -46.55
C PRO A 114 -25.27 -18.72 -45.29
N ARG A 115 -26.02 -19.82 -45.32
CA ARG A 115 -26.78 -20.33 -44.17
C ARG A 115 -25.95 -21.31 -43.36
N ARG A 116 -25.63 -20.97 -42.11
CA ARG A 116 -24.77 -21.79 -41.23
C ARG A 116 -25.25 -23.23 -41.03
N SER A 117 -26.55 -23.43 -40.80
CA SER A 117 -27.11 -24.74 -40.47
C SER A 117 -27.27 -25.67 -41.69
N ASP A 118 -27.55 -25.08 -42.86
CA ASP A 118 -27.92 -25.83 -44.07
C ASP A 118 -26.76 -25.95 -45.07
N GLU A 119 -25.95 -24.89 -45.19
CA GLU A 119 -24.95 -24.73 -46.25
C GLU A 119 -23.51 -24.83 -45.72
N GLY A 120 -23.28 -24.63 -44.42
CA GLY A 120 -21.95 -24.67 -43.81
C GLY A 120 -21.13 -23.38 -44.02
N TYR A 121 -19.81 -23.46 -43.81
CA TYR A 121 -18.87 -22.34 -43.92
C TYR A 121 -18.20 -22.29 -45.31
N GLY A 122 -18.06 -21.08 -45.86
CA GLY A 122 -17.38 -20.81 -47.13
C GLY A 122 -18.26 -21.00 -48.38
N LEU A 123 -17.61 -20.98 -49.55
CA LEU A 123 -18.26 -21.24 -50.83
C LEU A 123 -18.60 -22.73 -50.96
N THR A 124 -19.78 -23.15 -50.50
CA THR A 124 -20.23 -24.53 -50.66
C THR A 124 -21.08 -24.71 -51.91
N ASP A 125 -21.17 -25.94 -52.45
CA ASP A 125 -22.00 -26.23 -53.62
C ASP A 125 -23.46 -25.78 -53.43
N ALA A 126 -24.01 -25.95 -52.22
CA ALA A 126 -25.36 -25.50 -51.89
C ALA A 126 -25.50 -23.98 -51.96
N ALA A 127 -24.51 -23.24 -51.43
CA ALA A 127 -24.49 -21.78 -51.51
C ALA A 127 -24.34 -21.30 -52.96
N ILE A 128 -23.48 -21.96 -53.76
CA ILE A 128 -23.29 -21.69 -55.18
C ILE A 128 -24.61 -21.84 -55.94
N GLU A 129 -25.34 -22.95 -55.76
CA GLU A 129 -26.63 -23.15 -56.42
C GLU A 129 -27.65 -22.05 -56.07
N ARG A 130 -27.67 -21.59 -54.81
CA ARG A 130 -28.58 -20.53 -54.38
C ARG A 130 -28.23 -19.19 -55.02
N PHE A 131 -26.96 -18.81 -55.04
CA PHE A 131 -26.60 -17.49 -55.57
C PHE A 131 -26.56 -17.42 -57.09
N MET A 132 -26.40 -18.55 -57.79
CA MET A 132 -26.44 -18.58 -59.26
C MET A 132 -27.80 -18.12 -59.81
N GLN A 133 -28.86 -18.14 -58.99
CA GLN A 133 -30.18 -17.58 -59.32
C GLN A 133 -30.13 -16.07 -59.62
N PHE A 134 -29.15 -15.35 -59.05
CA PHE A 134 -28.94 -13.92 -59.32
C PHE A 134 -28.21 -13.64 -60.64
N ARG A 135 -27.70 -14.70 -61.29
CA ARG A 135 -26.91 -14.66 -62.54
C ARG A 135 -25.71 -13.70 -62.44
N PRO A 136 -24.78 -13.92 -61.49
CA PRO A 136 -23.60 -13.09 -61.38
C PRO A 136 -22.64 -13.32 -62.56
N ASP A 137 -22.06 -12.25 -63.08
CA ASP A 137 -20.93 -12.31 -64.01
C ASP A 137 -19.61 -12.44 -63.23
N VAL A 138 -19.58 -11.83 -62.03
CA VAL A 138 -18.42 -11.75 -61.15
C VAL A 138 -18.85 -12.09 -59.73
N VAL A 139 -18.06 -12.90 -59.03
CA VAL A 139 -18.17 -13.15 -57.58
C VAL A 139 -16.92 -12.62 -56.90
N ILE A 140 -17.09 -11.78 -55.88
CA ILE A 140 -16.02 -11.39 -54.97
C ILE A 140 -16.33 -11.90 -53.56
N THR A 141 -15.43 -12.67 -52.97
CA THR A 141 -15.56 -13.09 -51.58
C THR A 141 -14.98 -12.05 -50.64
N VAL A 142 -15.58 -11.91 -49.46
CA VAL A 142 -15.08 -11.13 -48.33
C VAL A 142 -15.06 -12.01 -47.10
N ASP A 143 -13.99 -11.93 -46.31
CA ASP A 143 -13.84 -12.68 -45.05
C ASP A 143 -13.95 -14.21 -45.20
N CYS A 144 -13.78 -14.71 -46.42
CA CYS A 144 -13.78 -16.13 -46.73
C CYS A 144 -13.19 -16.37 -48.13
N GLY A 145 -12.99 -17.64 -48.47
CA GLY A 145 -12.58 -18.06 -49.81
C GLY A 145 -11.10 -18.45 -49.93
N ILE A 146 -10.24 -18.12 -48.97
CA ILE A 146 -8.81 -18.50 -49.00
C ILE A 146 -8.58 -20.01 -48.98
N ALA A 147 -9.58 -20.81 -48.63
CA ALA A 147 -9.51 -22.28 -48.60
C ALA A 147 -10.47 -22.97 -49.60
N CYS A 148 -11.01 -22.24 -50.58
CA CYS A 148 -12.07 -22.71 -51.49
C CYS A 148 -11.57 -23.06 -52.91
N ARG A 149 -10.39 -23.68 -53.04
CA ARG A 149 -9.78 -23.96 -54.37
C ARG A 149 -10.71 -24.70 -55.33
N GLU A 150 -11.39 -25.74 -54.85
CA GLU A 150 -12.20 -26.59 -55.74
C GLU A 150 -13.51 -25.91 -56.12
N GLU A 151 -14.10 -25.14 -55.21
CA GLU A 151 -15.36 -24.44 -55.42
C GLU A 151 -15.17 -23.22 -56.33
N VAL A 152 -14.00 -22.56 -56.26
CA VAL A 152 -13.58 -21.54 -57.22
C VAL A 152 -13.48 -22.13 -58.63
N LYS A 153 -12.89 -23.32 -58.79
CA LYS A 153 -12.87 -24.00 -60.10
C LYS A 153 -14.28 -24.30 -60.59
N THR A 154 -15.19 -24.72 -59.72
CA THR A 154 -16.60 -24.95 -60.10
C THR A 154 -17.25 -23.69 -60.66
N LEU A 155 -16.99 -22.52 -60.06
CA LEU A 155 -17.49 -21.24 -60.55
C LEU A 155 -16.88 -20.84 -61.90
N GLN A 156 -15.57 -21.02 -62.07
CA GLN A 156 -14.90 -20.77 -63.35
C GLN A 156 -15.46 -21.64 -64.48
N HIS A 157 -15.74 -22.92 -64.24
CA HIS A 157 -16.39 -23.80 -65.21
C HIS A 157 -17.81 -23.36 -65.59
N ARG A 158 -18.49 -22.63 -64.70
CA ARG A 158 -19.81 -22.02 -64.95
C ARG A 158 -19.72 -20.65 -65.63
N GLY A 159 -18.51 -20.20 -65.98
CA GLY A 159 -18.28 -18.93 -66.68
C GLY A 159 -18.34 -17.69 -65.77
N VAL A 160 -18.23 -17.87 -64.45
CA VAL A 160 -18.22 -16.80 -63.46
C VAL A 160 -16.78 -16.44 -63.11
N GLU A 161 -16.43 -15.16 -63.20
CA GLU A 161 -15.12 -14.66 -62.78
C GLU A 161 -15.09 -14.51 -61.25
N VAL A 162 -14.00 -14.92 -60.60
CA VAL A 162 -13.91 -14.97 -59.13
C VAL A 162 -12.72 -14.16 -58.62
N PHE A 163 -12.96 -13.32 -57.61
CA PHE A 163 -11.97 -12.59 -56.86
C PHE A 163 -12.10 -12.93 -55.38
N ILE A 164 -10.98 -13.02 -54.67
CA ILE A 164 -11.00 -13.38 -53.24
C ILE A 164 -10.41 -12.24 -52.43
N THR A 165 -11.11 -11.84 -51.37
CA THR A 165 -10.57 -11.02 -50.30
C THR A 165 -10.81 -11.72 -48.97
N ASP A 166 -9.74 -11.97 -48.21
CA ASP A 166 -9.79 -12.75 -46.97
C ASP A 166 -8.67 -12.29 -46.01
N HIS A 167 -8.67 -12.83 -44.80
CA HIS A 167 -7.65 -12.60 -43.77
C HIS A 167 -7.31 -13.86 -42.94
N HIS A 168 -7.89 -15.01 -43.30
CA HIS A 168 -7.67 -16.28 -42.64
C HIS A 168 -6.29 -16.89 -42.97
N GLU A 169 -5.85 -17.88 -42.20
CA GLU A 169 -4.55 -18.52 -42.44
C GLU A 169 -4.53 -19.25 -43.81
N PRO A 170 -3.57 -18.94 -44.70
CA PRO A 170 -3.44 -19.65 -45.97
C PRO A 170 -2.96 -21.08 -45.73
N ALA A 171 -3.60 -22.05 -46.39
CA ALA A 171 -3.30 -23.48 -46.27
C ALA A 171 -3.21 -24.17 -47.65
N ASP A 172 -3.20 -25.50 -47.69
CA ASP A 172 -3.02 -26.27 -48.94
C ASP A 172 -4.09 -26.01 -50.02
N LEU A 173 -5.24 -25.45 -49.64
CA LEU A 173 -6.40 -25.20 -50.50
C LEU A 173 -6.55 -23.73 -50.95
N VAL A 174 -5.46 -22.95 -50.94
CA VAL A 174 -5.46 -21.60 -51.53
C VAL A 174 -5.83 -21.67 -53.03
N PRO A 175 -6.85 -20.91 -53.49
CA PRO A 175 -7.23 -20.88 -54.89
C PRO A 175 -6.09 -20.45 -55.82
N VAL A 176 -6.05 -21.09 -56.98
CA VAL A 176 -5.04 -20.86 -58.02
C VAL A 176 -5.71 -20.32 -59.27
N ASP A 177 -4.94 -19.61 -60.11
CA ASP A 177 -5.42 -19.02 -61.37
C ASP A 177 -6.54 -17.98 -61.22
N VAL A 178 -6.75 -17.45 -60.00
CA VAL A 178 -7.63 -16.32 -59.69
C VAL A 178 -6.89 -15.30 -58.82
N PRO A 179 -7.25 -14.00 -58.85
CA PRO A 179 -6.68 -13.04 -57.93
C PRO A 179 -7.15 -13.27 -56.49
N VAL A 180 -6.19 -13.40 -55.58
CA VAL A 180 -6.43 -13.61 -54.15
C VAL A 180 -5.74 -12.50 -53.37
N CYS A 181 -6.53 -11.71 -52.65
CA CYS A 181 -6.07 -10.61 -51.82
C CYS A 181 -6.19 -10.98 -50.34
N ASP A 182 -5.08 -11.32 -49.71
CA ASP A 182 -5.03 -11.67 -48.29
C ASP A 182 -3.71 -11.19 -47.69
N PRO A 183 -3.73 -10.47 -46.55
CA PRO A 183 -2.53 -9.91 -45.95
C PRO A 183 -1.60 -10.97 -45.32
N LYS A 184 -2.03 -12.22 -45.15
CA LYS A 184 -1.23 -13.32 -44.57
C LYS A 184 -0.57 -14.22 -45.62
N ILE A 185 -0.81 -13.99 -46.91
CA ILE A 185 -0.08 -14.71 -47.99
C ILE A 185 1.42 -14.41 -47.94
N ASP A 186 1.80 -13.21 -47.51
CA ASP A 186 3.19 -12.78 -47.36
C ASP A 186 3.45 -12.37 -45.90
N ASP A 187 4.31 -13.11 -45.20
CA ASP A 187 4.72 -12.83 -43.82
C ASP A 187 5.35 -11.42 -43.67
N ALA A 188 5.90 -10.84 -44.75
CA ALA A 188 6.45 -9.50 -44.74
C ALA A 188 5.37 -8.39 -44.77
N CYS A 189 4.11 -8.74 -45.00
CA CYS A 189 3.00 -7.79 -45.01
C CYS A 189 2.73 -7.24 -43.61
N GLY A 190 2.95 -5.94 -43.43
CA GLY A 190 2.69 -5.26 -42.16
C GLY A 190 1.22 -5.11 -41.76
N GLN A 191 0.28 -5.68 -42.54
CA GLN A 191 -1.18 -5.56 -42.37
C GLN A 191 -1.86 -6.92 -42.10
N SER A 192 -1.12 -7.96 -41.71
CA SER A 192 -1.62 -9.32 -41.41
C SER A 192 -2.64 -9.40 -40.26
N MET A 193 -2.79 -8.33 -39.49
CA MET A 193 -3.73 -8.24 -38.37
C MET A 193 -5.08 -7.62 -38.74
N LEU A 194 -5.30 -7.20 -39.99
CA LEU A 194 -6.61 -6.70 -40.42
C LEU A 194 -7.67 -7.81 -40.31
N ALA A 195 -8.87 -7.41 -39.90
CA ALA A 195 -10.07 -8.23 -40.05
C ALA A 195 -10.50 -8.26 -41.53
N GLY A 196 -11.35 -9.21 -41.93
CA GLY A 196 -11.90 -9.32 -43.28
C GLY A 196 -12.55 -8.02 -43.76
N VAL A 197 -13.31 -7.34 -42.90
CA VAL A 197 -13.88 -6.02 -43.23
C VAL A 197 -12.82 -4.93 -43.43
N GLY A 198 -11.68 -5.04 -42.76
CA GLY A 198 -10.55 -4.14 -42.96
C GLY A 198 -9.97 -4.26 -44.37
N VAL A 199 -9.83 -5.49 -44.88
CA VAL A 199 -9.40 -5.76 -46.26
C VAL A 199 -10.43 -5.25 -47.28
N ALA A 200 -11.72 -5.48 -47.03
CA ALA A 200 -12.79 -4.95 -47.87
C ALA A 200 -12.78 -3.40 -47.92
N LEU A 201 -12.54 -2.73 -46.78
CA LEU A 201 -12.43 -1.28 -46.70
C LEU A 201 -11.22 -0.74 -47.50
N LYS A 202 -10.08 -1.44 -47.47
CA LYS A 202 -8.90 -1.13 -48.29
C LYS A 202 -9.20 -1.26 -49.79
N LEU A 203 -9.99 -2.25 -50.19
CA LEU A 203 -10.43 -2.37 -51.59
C LEU A 203 -11.33 -1.20 -52.00
N VAL A 204 -12.28 -0.79 -51.15
CA VAL A 204 -13.11 0.41 -51.40
C VAL A 204 -12.24 1.67 -51.48
N GLN A 205 -11.17 1.78 -50.68
CA GLN A 205 -10.22 2.89 -50.76
C GLN A 205 -9.54 2.94 -52.14
N VAL A 206 -9.05 1.80 -52.62
CA VAL A 206 -8.38 1.70 -53.92
C VAL A 206 -9.33 2.04 -55.06
N LEU A 207 -10.51 1.41 -55.10
CA LEU A 207 -11.50 1.64 -56.14
C LEU A 207 -12.02 3.08 -56.08
N GLY A 208 -12.32 3.61 -54.90
CA GLY A 208 -12.71 4.99 -54.70
C GLY A 208 -11.70 5.96 -55.32
N ALA A 209 -10.41 5.81 -55.03
CA ALA A 209 -9.37 6.65 -55.61
C ALA A 209 -9.34 6.59 -57.16
N ARG A 210 -9.50 5.40 -57.75
CA ARG A 210 -9.50 5.18 -59.22
C ARG A 210 -10.71 5.78 -59.92
N PHE A 211 -11.83 5.91 -59.20
CA PHE A 211 -13.07 6.52 -59.69
C PHE A 211 -13.21 8.00 -59.26
N GLY A 212 -12.15 8.63 -58.74
CA GLY A 212 -12.14 10.05 -58.38
C GLY A 212 -12.77 10.39 -57.02
N GLN A 213 -13.02 9.37 -56.18
CA GLN A 213 -13.58 9.47 -54.83
C GLN A 213 -12.61 8.90 -53.78
N PRO A 214 -11.40 9.49 -53.58
CA PRO A 214 -10.34 8.91 -52.74
C PRO A 214 -10.68 8.79 -51.24
N HIS A 215 -11.74 9.45 -50.79
CA HIS A 215 -12.19 9.43 -49.39
C HIS A 215 -13.47 8.61 -49.17
N LEU A 216 -14.03 7.97 -50.21
CA LEU A 216 -15.28 7.21 -50.12
C LEU A 216 -15.25 6.15 -49.00
N TRP A 217 -14.15 5.41 -48.89
CA TRP A 217 -13.98 4.38 -47.86
C TRP A 217 -14.15 4.93 -46.43
N ARG A 218 -13.84 6.20 -46.18
CA ARG A 218 -14.02 6.80 -44.86
C ARG A 218 -15.49 6.78 -44.46
N GLU A 219 -16.45 6.81 -45.39
CA GLU A 219 -17.88 6.77 -45.09
C GLU A 219 -18.35 5.47 -44.41
N TYR A 220 -17.51 4.44 -44.39
CA TYR A 220 -17.87 3.10 -43.89
C TYR A 220 -16.99 2.63 -42.72
N THR A 221 -16.21 3.53 -42.09
CA THR A 221 -15.31 3.19 -40.96
C THR A 221 -16.05 2.72 -39.71
N ASP A 222 -17.27 3.21 -39.49
CA ASP A 222 -18.19 2.74 -38.44
C ASP A 222 -18.66 1.31 -38.67
N LEU A 223 -19.09 0.93 -39.89
CA LEU A 223 -19.41 -0.46 -40.20
C LEU A 223 -18.17 -1.35 -40.04
N ALA A 224 -17.04 -0.93 -40.60
CA ALA A 224 -15.79 -1.69 -40.49
C ALA A 224 -15.33 -1.86 -39.03
N THR A 225 -15.59 -0.88 -38.18
CA THR A 225 -15.35 -0.99 -36.73
C THR A 225 -16.17 -2.11 -36.09
N LEU A 226 -17.42 -2.33 -36.50
CA LEU A 226 -18.24 -3.43 -35.96
C LEU A 226 -17.62 -4.80 -36.22
N GLY A 227 -17.19 -5.06 -37.47
CA GLY A 227 -16.54 -6.32 -37.84
C GLY A 227 -15.19 -6.49 -37.16
N THR A 228 -14.35 -5.45 -37.20
CA THR A 228 -13.01 -5.45 -36.55
C THR A 228 -13.09 -5.72 -35.05
N VAL A 229 -14.05 -5.13 -34.33
CA VAL A 229 -14.22 -5.38 -32.90
C VAL A 229 -14.86 -6.76 -32.63
N ALA A 230 -15.69 -7.26 -33.54
CA ALA A 230 -16.36 -8.56 -33.38
C ALA A 230 -15.43 -9.75 -33.58
N ASP A 231 -14.48 -9.63 -34.52
CA ASP A 231 -13.49 -10.66 -34.82
C ASP A 231 -12.36 -10.73 -33.77
N LEU A 232 -12.35 -9.78 -32.81
CA LEU A 232 -11.37 -9.72 -31.73
C LEU A 232 -9.91 -9.63 -32.24
N VAL A 233 -9.68 -9.03 -33.42
CA VAL A 233 -8.33 -8.77 -33.92
C VAL A 233 -7.56 -7.77 -33.03
N PRO A 234 -6.22 -7.83 -32.99
CA PRO A 234 -5.40 -6.89 -32.24
C PRO A 234 -5.71 -5.42 -32.59
N LEU A 235 -6.04 -4.59 -31.60
CA LEU A 235 -6.28 -3.15 -31.75
C LEU A 235 -4.96 -2.37 -31.74
N VAL A 236 -4.12 -2.62 -32.74
CA VAL A 236 -2.86 -1.95 -33.00
C VAL A 236 -2.88 -1.32 -34.40
N ARG A 237 -2.04 -0.29 -34.64
CA ARG A 237 -1.84 0.36 -35.96
C ARG A 237 -3.17 0.64 -36.71
N ASP A 238 -3.35 0.04 -37.90
CA ASP A 238 -4.52 0.20 -38.77
C ASP A 238 -5.84 -0.04 -38.02
N ASN A 239 -5.97 -1.17 -37.31
CA ASN A 239 -7.18 -1.51 -36.57
C ASN A 239 -7.46 -0.50 -35.46
N ARG A 240 -6.42 -0.05 -34.75
CA ARG A 240 -6.57 0.96 -33.69
C ARG A 240 -7.10 2.28 -34.24
N ALA A 241 -6.54 2.74 -35.36
CA ALA A 241 -6.97 3.98 -36.01
C ALA A 241 -8.37 3.87 -36.62
N LEU A 242 -8.70 2.72 -37.22
CA LEU A 242 -10.03 2.42 -37.75
C LEU A 242 -11.09 2.44 -36.66
N VAL A 243 -10.87 1.70 -35.57
CA VAL A 243 -11.81 1.61 -34.46
C VAL A 243 -11.95 2.95 -33.75
N ALA A 244 -10.87 3.72 -33.59
CA ALA A 244 -10.93 5.06 -33.01
C ALA A 244 -11.82 6.00 -33.85
N ASP A 245 -11.62 6.04 -35.17
CA ASP A 245 -12.43 6.85 -36.09
C ASP A 245 -13.89 6.40 -36.12
N GLY A 246 -14.15 5.09 -36.24
CA GLY A 246 -15.50 4.55 -36.31
C GLY A 246 -16.29 4.74 -35.01
N VAL A 247 -15.66 4.56 -33.84
CA VAL A 247 -16.29 4.87 -32.54
C VAL A 247 -16.59 6.36 -32.41
N SER A 248 -15.67 7.25 -32.83
CA SER A 248 -15.91 8.70 -32.83
C SER A 248 -17.15 9.04 -33.66
N ARG A 249 -17.24 8.47 -34.87
CA ARG A 249 -18.38 8.68 -35.77
C ARG A 249 -19.70 8.16 -35.24
N MET A 250 -19.71 6.97 -34.64
CA MET A 250 -20.93 6.42 -34.02
C MET A 250 -21.42 7.30 -32.86
N ASN A 251 -20.53 7.98 -32.14
CA ASN A 251 -20.89 8.91 -31.08
C ASN A 251 -21.38 10.27 -31.60
N GLU A 252 -20.76 10.79 -32.66
CA GLU A 252 -21.09 12.11 -33.21
C GLU A 252 -22.37 12.09 -34.06
N ALA A 253 -22.48 11.11 -34.95
CA ALA A 253 -23.58 10.99 -35.92
C ALA A 253 -23.78 9.52 -36.32
N PRO A 254 -24.40 8.70 -35.45
CA PRO A 254 -24.64 7.29 -35.77
C PRO A 254 -25.55 7.16 -37.00
N ARG A 255 -25.17 6.28 -37.93
CA ARG A 255 -26.04 5.93 -39.05
C ARG A 255 -27.37 5.31 -38.57
N PRO A 256 -28.45 5.39 -39.36
CA PRO A 256 -29.78 4.90 -38.96
C PRO A 256 -29.80 3.48 -38.42
N SER A 257 -29.08 2.55 -39.05
CA SER A 257 -28.97 1.16 -38.60
C SER A 257 -28.28 0.97 -37.24
N ILE A 258 -27.21 1.74 -36.97
CA ILE A 258 -26.50 1.72 -35.68
C ILE A 258 -27.34 2.43 -34.61
N ALA A 259 -27.97 3.56 -34.94
CA ALA A 259 -28.86 4.29 -34.04
C ALA A 259 -30.04 3.43 -33.59
N ALA A 260 -30.65 2.66 -34.50
CA ALA A 260 -31.71 1.71 -34.19
C ALA A 260 -31.24 0.59 -33.24
N LEU A 261 -30.03 0.05 -33.45
CA LEU A 261 -29.43 -0.96 -32.55
C LEU A 261 -29.15 -0.39 -31.16
N LEU A 262 -28.63 0.83 -31.07
CA LEU A 262 -28.37 1.52 -29.79
C LEU A 262 -29.66 1.75 -29.01
N ALA A 263 -30.72 2.19 -29.70
CA ALA A 263 -32.04 2.37 -29.10
C ALA A 263 -32.59 1.06 -28.56
N CYS A 264 -32.53 -0.01 -29.35
CA CYS A 264 -32.98 -1.34 -28.95
C CYS A 264 -32.14 -1.91 -27.79
N ALA A 265 -30.85 -1.62 -27.76
CA ALA A 265 -29.94 -2.06 -26.69
C ALA A 265 -30.07 -1.28 -25.38
N GLY A 266 -30.86 -0.20 -25.34
CA GLY A 266 -30.93 0.71 -24.19
C GLY A 266 -29.62 1.48 -23.96
N ALA A 267 -28.83 1.70 -25.02
CA ALA A 267 -27.47 2.23 -24.95
C ALA A 267 -27.34 3.68 -25.47
N LEU A 268 -28.45 4.43 -25.56
CA LEU A 268 -28.47 5.81 -26.08
C LEU A 268 -27.92 6.86 -25.09
N GLU A 269 -27.98 6.59 -23.79
CA GLU A 269 -27.68 7.59 -22.75
C GLU A 269 -26.19 7.74 -22.44
N ALA A 270 -25.33 6.86 -22.98
CA ALA A 270 -23.89 6.85 -22.71
C ALA A 270 -23.07 6.84 -24.00
N PRO A 271 -21.87 7.47 -24.01
CA PRO A 271 -20.95 7.36 -25.14
C PRO A 271 -20.58 5.90 -25.41
N ILE A 272 -20.55 5.55 -26.69
CA ILE A 272 -20.13 4.25 -27.21
C ILE A 272 -18.61 4.13 -27.04
N ALA A 273 -18.17 2.99 -26.53
CA ALA A 273 -16.77 2.58 -26.51
C ALA A 273 -16.61 1.24 -27.25
N SER A 274 -15.41 0.94 -27.72
CA SER A 274 -15.12 -0.36 -28.34
C SER A 274 -15.51 -1.55 -27.44
N THR A 275 -15.29 -1.43 -26.13
CA THR A 275 -15.70 -2.44 -25.15
C THR A 275 -17.21 -2.55 -25.01
N SER A 276 -17.96 -1.44 -25.06
CA SER A 276 -19.42 -1.49 -24.96
C SER A 276 -20.05 -2.14 -26.20
N LEU A 277 -19.46 -1.98 -27.39
CA LEU A 277 -19.91 -2.64 -28.62
C LEU A 277 -19.94 -4.17 -28.47
N SER A 278 -18.89 -4.76 -27.90
CA SER A 278 -18.76 -6.21 -27.69
C SER A 278 -19.85 -6.82 -26.80
N PHE A 279 -20.49 -6.02 -25.93
CA PHE A 279 -21.53 -6.50 -25.01
C PHE A 279 -22.94 -6.00 -25.34
N SER A 280 -23.08 -4.96 -26.17
CA SER A 280 -24.37 -4.36 -26.52
C SER A 280 -24.79 -4.71 -27.95
N ILE A 281 -24.15 -4.12 -28.96
CA ILE A 281 -24.59 -4.20 -30.36
C ILE A 281 -24.13 -5.50 -31.02
N ILE A 282 -22.84 -5.85 -30.87
CA ILE A 282 -22.22 -7.00 -31.56
C ILE A 282 -22.96 -8.33 -31.27
N PRO A 283 -23.37 -8.64 -30.03
CA PRO A 283 -24.11 -9.88 -29.75
C PRO A 283 -25.44 -10.00 -30.51
N ARG A 284 -26.13 -8.88 -30.79
CA ARG A 284 -27.42 -8.87 -31.51
C ARG A 284 -27.24 -9.22 -32.98
N LEU A 285 -26.24 -8.63 -33.62
CA LEU A 285 -25.89 -8.94 -34.99
C LEU A 285 -25.38 -10.38 -35.12
N ASN A 286 -24.49 -10.82 -34.22
CA ASN A 286 -23.99 -12.20 -34.20
C ASN A 286 -25.06 -13.25 -33.87
N ALA A 287 -26.15 -12.87 -33.19
CA ALA A 287 -27.24 -13.79 -32.92
C ALA A 287 -27.89 -14.29 -34.22
N ALA A 288 -27.99 -13.44 -35.24
CA ALA A 288 -28.53 -13.79 -36.55
C ALA A 288 -27.79 -15.00 -37.18
N GLY A 289 -26.46 -14.94 -37.26
CA GLY A 289 -25.64 -16.05 -37.77
C GLY A 289 -25.60 -17.28 -36.86
N ARG A 290 -25.77 -17.12 -35.54
CA ARG A 290 -25.88 -18.25 -34.59
C ARG A 290 -27.22 -18.98 -34.69
N MET A 291 -28.28 -18.26 -35.04
CA MET A 291 -29.65 -18.78 -35.13
C MET A 291 -30.05 -19.17 -36.57
N GLY A 292 -29.16 -18.98 -37.55
CA GLY A 292 -29.30 -19.53 -38.91
C GLY A 292 -29.75 -18.54 -39.99
N ASP A 293 -29.97 -17.25 -39.67
CA ASP A 293 -30.40 -16.22 -40.62
C ASP A 293 -29.53 -14.96 -40.53
N ALA A 294 -28.26 -15.08 -40.93
CA ALA A 294 -27.32 -13.95 -40.94
C ALA A 294 -27.70 -12.82 -41.93
N ALA A 295 -28.55 -13.10 -42.92
CA ALA A 295 -29.04 -12.10 -43.86
C ALA A 295 -29.82 -10.98 -43.17
N ALA A 296 -30.55 -11.30 -42.08
CA ALA A 296 -31.25 -10.29 -41.28
C ALA A 296 -30.31 -9.21 -40.70
N ALA A 297 -29.08 -9.59 -40.30
CA ALA A 297 -28.08 -8.63 -39.83
C ALA A 297 -27.54 -7.77 -40.97
N LEU A 298 -27.28 -8.37 -42.13
CA LEU A 298 -26.84 -7.66 -43.33
C LEU A 298 -27.89 -6.65 -43.82
N ASP A 299 -29.16 -7.05 -43.89
CA ASP A 299 -30.26 -6.20 -44.33
C ASP A 299 -30.37 -4.94 -43.47
N LEU A 300 -30.19 -5.09 -42.15
CA LEU A 300 -30.12 -3.94 -41.25
C LEU A 300 -28.92 -3.03 -41.54
N LEU A 301 -27.71 -3.57 -41.73
CA LEU A 301 -26.53 -2.74 -41.99
C LEU A 301 -26.59 -1.99 -43.34
N LEU A 302 -27.37 -2.51 -44.29
CA LEU A 302 -27.63 -1.88 -45.59
C LEU A 302 -28.77 -0.86 -45.57
N GLU A 303 -29.62 -0.84 -44.55
CA GLU A 303 -30.78 0.06 -44.46
C GLU A 303 -30.38 1.48 -43.99
N ASP A 304 -30.96 2.48 -44.66
CA ASP A 304 -30.71 3.92 -44.41
C ASP A 304 -31.97 4.64 -43.90
N ASP A 305 -33.14 4.00 -43.94
CA ASP A 305 -34.36 4.52 -43.33
C ASP A 305 -34.44 4.11 -41.85
N PHE A 306 -34.56 5.09 -40.95
CA PHE A 306 -34.55 4.83 -39.51
C PHE A 306 -35.75 3.99 -39.03
N ASP A 307 -36.93 4.16 -39.62
CA ASP A 307 -38.13 3.43 -39.20
C ASP A 307 -38.02 1.96 -39.61
N LYS A 308 -37.56 1.67 -40.83
CA LYS A 308 -37.27 0.30 -41.27
C LYS A 308 -36.11 -0.32 -40.50
N ALA A 309 -35.04 0.43 -40.27
CA ALA A 309 -33.91 -0.03 -39.46
C ALA A 309 -34.36 -0.38 -38.03
N SER A 310 -35.28 0.37 -37.44
CA SER A 310 -35.87 0.08 -36.13
C SER A 310 -36.65 -1.23 -36.12
N GLN A 311 -37.39 -1.53 -37.18
CA GLN A 311 -38.11 -2.82 -37.33
C GLN A 311 -37.14 -3.99 -37.44
N LEU A 312 -36.10 -3.86 -38.26
CA LEU A 312 -35.06 -4.88 -38.43
C LEU A 312 -34.25 -5.09 -37.13
N ALA A 313 -33.89 -4.01 -36.43
CA ALA A 313 -33.21 -4.09 -35.14
C ALA A 313 -34.07 -4.78 -34.07
N SER A 314 -35.38 -4.53 -34.05
CA SER A 314 -36.31 -5.23 -33.16
C SER A 314 -36.41 -6.72 -33.48
N ALA A 315 -36.38 -7.10 -34.76
CA ALA A 315 -36.36 -8.51 -35.16
C ALA A 315 -35.08 -9.21 -34.69
N LEU A 316 -33.92 -8.54 -34.83
CA LEU A 316 -32.64 -9.05 -34.32
C LEU A 316 -32.61 -9.19 -32.79
N GLU A 317 -33.27 -8.30 -32.04
CA GLU A 317 -33.37 -8.48 -30.59
C GLU A 317 -34.21 -9.70 -30.22
N GLY A 318 -35.30 -9.97 -30.96
CA GLY A 318 -36.05 -11.21 -30.80
C GLY A 318 -35.19 -12.46 -31.03
N ILE A 319 -34.35 -12.46 -32.08
CA ILE A 319 -33.40 -13.53 -32.36
C ILE A 319 -32.35 -13.67 -31.23
N ASN A 320 -31.84 -12.54 -30.72
CA ASN A 320 -30.89 -12.51 -29.62
C ASN A 320 -31.48 -13.02 -28.30
N ASP A 321 -32.74 -12.71 -28.01
CA ASP A 321 -33.46 -13.23 -26.84
C ASP A 321 -33.71 -14.73 -26.95
N GLN A 322 -34.05 -15.21 -28.14
CA GLN A 322 -34.18 -16.66 -28.40
C GLN A 322 -32.84 -17.38 -28.18
N ARG A 323 -31.73 -16.80 -28.68
CA ARG A 323 -30.37 -17.30 -28.41
C ARG A 323 -30.07 -17.32 -26.91
N ARG A 324 -30.40 -16.27 -26.16
CA ARG A 324 -30.17 -16.21 -24.70
C ARG A 324 -30.95 -17.29 -23.96
N ALA A 325 -32.20 -17.55 -24.36
CA ALA A 325 -33.04 -18.59 -23.77
C ALA A 325 -32.42 -19.98 -23.97
N ILE A 326 -32.01 -20.31 -25.20
CA ILE A 326 -31.36 -21.59 -25.53
C ILE A 326 -30.01 -21.71 -24.80
N GLU A 327 -29.23 -20.62 -24.72
CA GLU A 327 -27.97 -20.58 -23.97
C GLU A 327 -28.18 -20.86 -22.48
N LEU A 328 -29.23 -20.31 -21.87
CA LEU A 328 -29.57 -20.53 -20.47
C LEU A 328 -29.96 -21.99 -20.22
N GLU A 329 -30.88 -22.53 -21.00
CA GLU A 329 -31.32 -23.94 -20.91
C GLU A 329 -30.14 -24.90 -21.06
N LEU A 330 -29.29 -24.69 -22.08
CA LEU A 330 -28.09 -25.50 -22.28
C LEU A 330 -27.09 -25.34 -21.13
N THR A 331 -26.94 -24.15 -20.57
CA THR A 331 -26.07 -23.93 -19.40
C THR A 331 -26.55 -24.74 -18.20
N GLU A 332 -27.85 -24.75 -17.93
CA GLU A 332 -28.44 -25.50 -16.82
C GLU A 332 -28.20 -27.02 -16.98
N ILE A 333 -28.55 -27.56 -18.15
CA ILE A 333 -28.39 -29.00 -18.44
C ILE A 333 -26.90 -29.41 -18.41
N ALA A 334 -26.02 -28.62 -19.05
CA ALA A 334 -24.60 -28.91 -19.08
C ALA A 334 -23.95 -28.77 -17.69
N THR A 335 -24.44 -27.86 -16.84
CA THR A 335 -23.96 -27.72 -15.45
C THR A 335 -24.35 -28.93 -14.61
N LEU A 336 -25.58 -29.47 -14.77
CA LEU A 336 -25.99 -30.70 -14.08
C LEU A 336 -25.10 -31.88 -14.48
N GLN A 337 -24.86 -32.07 -15.78
CA GLN A 337 -23.96 -33.13 -16.25
C GLN A 337 -22.52 -32.91 -15.76
N ALA A 338 -22.05 -31.67 -15.73
CA ALA A 338 -20.73 -31.33 -15.19
C ALA A 338 -20.61 -31.63 -13.69
N GLN A 339 -21.66 -31.41 -12.91
CA GLN A 339 -21.69 -31.76 -11.48
C GLN A 339 -21.61 -33.28 -11.25
N GLU A 340 -22.22 -34.08 -12.11
CA GLU A 340 -22.18 -35.54 -12.01
C GLU A 340 -20.84 -36.13 -12.46
N SER A 341 -20.22 -35.56 -13.49
CA SER A 341 -19.02 -36.09 -14.14
C SER A 341 -17.70 -35.50 -13.61
N TYR A 342 -17.74 -34.34 -12.96
CA TYR A 342 -16.53 -33.70 -12.43
C TYR A 342 -16.15 -34.25 -11.05
N HIS A 343 -15.02 -34.94 -10.99
CA HIS A 343 -14.43 -35.54 -9.79
C HIS A 343 -13.06 -34.95 -9.45
N GLY A 344 -12.71 -33.80 -10.04
CA GLY A 344 -11.43 -33.10 -9.84
C GLY A 344 -10.39 -33.31 -10.94
N GLN A 345 -10.76 -33.95 -12.05
CA GLN A 345 -9.91 -34.09 -13.23
C GLN A 345 -9.57 -32.73 -13.87
N ARG A 346 -8.45 -32.66 -14.62
CA ARG A 346 -7.92 -31.40 -15.17
C ARG A 346 -8.50 -30.96 -16.51
N ALA A 347 -9.48 -31.65 -17.06
CA ALA A 347 -10.31 -31.20 -18.18
C ALA A 347 -11.73 -31.75 -18.02
N LEU A 348 -12.72 -31.03 -18.57
CA LEU A 348 -14.12 -31.43 -18.51
C LEU A 348 -14.68 -31.59 -19.92
N VAL A 349 -15.26 -32.75 -20.21
CA VAL A 349 -15.97 -33.02 -21.45
C VAL A 349 -17.45 -33.25 -21.12
N VAL A 350 -18.34 -32.49 -21.75
CA VAL A 350 -19.79 -32.62 -21.59
C VAL A 350 -20.44 -32.76 -22.97
N ALA A 351 -21.45 -33.62 -23.08
CA ALA A 351 -22.07 -33.97 -24.35
C ALA A 351 -23.55 -34.28 -24.20
N GLY A 352 -24.36 -33.85 -25.17
CA GLY A 352 -25.79 -34.16 -25.20
C GLY A 352 -26.40 -34.13 -26.60
N LYS A 353 -27.54 -34.83 -26.74
CA LYS A 353 -28.34 -34.88 -27.96
C LYS A 353 -29.25 -33.65 -28.05
N GLY A 354 -29.45 -33.13 -29.27
CA GLY A 354 -30.35 -31.99 -29.50
C GLY A 354 -29.85 -30.65 -28.97
N TRP A 355 -28.59 -30.57 -28.51
CA TRP A 355 -27.99 -29.33 -28.04
C TRP A 355 -27.69 -28.38 -29.20
N HIS A 356 -28.19 -27.15 -29.12
CA HIS A 356 -28.08 -26.21 -30.23
C HIS A 356 -26.61 -25.81 -30.51
N GLU A 357 -26.16 -25.99 -31.75
CA GLU A 357 -24.74 -25.84 -32.10
C GLU A 357 -24.21 -24.40 -31.90
N GLY A 358 -25.04 -23.40 -32.19
CA GLY A 358 -24.68 -21.98 -32.15
C GLY A 358 -24.29 -21.40 -30.78
N VAL A 359 -24.57 -22.11 -29.67
CA VAL A 359 -24.34 -21.63 -28.29
C VAL A 359 -23.28 -22.42 -27.51
N LYS A 360 -22.79 -23.57 -28.02
CA LYS A 360 -21.86 -24.47 -27.31
C LYS A 360 -20.63 -23.77 -26.73
N GLY A 361 -19.96 -22.96 -27.54
CA GLY A 361 -18.74 -22.26 -27.12
C GLY A 361 -18.95 -21.22 -26.02
N ILE A 362 -20.16 -20.64 -25.95
CA ILE A 362 -20.53 -19.68 -24.90
C ILE A 362 -20.69 -20.44 -23.56
N VAL A 363 -21.41 -21.56 -23.60
CA VAL A 363 -21.61 -22.42 -22.42
C VAL A 363 -20.29 -23.03 -21.93
N ALA A 364 -19.43 -23.51 -22.83
CA ALA A 364 -18.08 -23.98 -22.48
C ALA A 364 -17.27 -22.90 -21.73
N SER A 365 -17.33 -21.64 -22.19
CA SER A 365 -16.64 -20.52 -21.53
C SER A 365 -17.17 -20.20 -20.12
N ARG A 366 -18.46 -20.51 -19.84
CA ARG A 366 -19.04 -20.38 -18.50
C ARG A 366 -18.56 -21.51 -17.59
N LEU A 367 -18.57 -22.75 -18.07
CA LEU A 367 -18.10 -23.89 -17.31
C LEU A 367 -16.60 -23.78 -16.97
N VAL A 368 -15.75 -23.29 -17.88
CA VAL A 368 -14.34 -22.98 -17.58
C VAL A 368 -14.22 -22.07 -16.35
N ARG A 369 -15.05 -21.02 -16.26
CA ARG A 369 -15.03 -20.09 -15.13
C ARG A 369 -15.51 -20.73 -13.83
N SER A 370 -16.50 -21.63 -13.90
CA SER A 370 -17.05 -22.31 -12.73
C SER A 370 -16.11 -23.38 -12.16
N TYR A 371 -15.47 -24.15 -13.04
CA TYR A 371 -14.66 -25.32 -12.64
C TYR A 371 -13.15 -25.07 -12.63
N GLY A 372 -12.67 -24.02 -13.31
CA GLY A 372 -11.24 -23.68 -13.33
C GLY A 372 -10.38 -24.64 -14.16
N VAL A 373 -10.98 -25.39 -15.09
CA VAL A 373 -10.32 -26.34 -15.99
C VAL A 373 -10.76 -26.10 -17.43
N PRO A 374 -9.99 -26.52 -18.47
CA PRO A 374 -10.45 -26.50 -19.85
C PRO A 374 -11.73 -27.33 -20.02
N VAL A 375 -12.67 -26.83 -20.82
CA VAL A 375 -13.97 -27.48 -21.04
C VAL A 375 -14.24 -27.65 -22.53
N ILE A 376 -14.68 -28.83 -22.94
CA ILE A 376 -15.16 -29.10 -24.31
C ILE A 376 -16.60 -29.59 -24.26
N LEU A 377 -17.47 -28.90 -25.00
CA LEU A 377 -18.90 -29.18 -25.03
C LEU A 377 -19.34 -29.70 -26.41
N PHE A 378 -19.96 -30.88 -26.46
CA PHE A 378 -20.37 -31.59 -27.68
C PHE A 378 -21.88 -31.62 -27.88
N THR A 379 -22.34 -31.38 -29.11
CA THR A 379 -23.67 -31.80 -29.59
C THR A 379 -23.50 -33.13 -30.30
N ILE A 380 -24.36 -34.09 -30.00
CA ILE A 380 -24.47 -35.36 -30.72
C ILE A 380 -25.62 -35.25 -31.72
N ASP A 381 -25.31 -35.39 -33.00
CA ASP A 381 -26.28 -35.43 -34.09
C ASP A 381 -26.97 -36.80 -34.20
N ASP A 382 -28.09 -36.85 -34.91
CA ASP A 382 -28.85 -38.08 -35.15
C ASP A 382 -28.05 -39.14 -35.93
N ASP A 383 -27.08 -38.71 -36.74
CA ASP A 383 -26.18 -39.58 -37.53
C ASP A 383 -25.02 -40.17 -36.69
N GLY A 384 -25.01 -39.98 -35.37
CA GLY A 384 -23.99 -40.52 -34.47
C GLY A 384 -22.65 -39.78 -34.48
N VAL A 385 -22.61 -38.57 -35.06
CA VAL A 385 -21.44 -37.69 -35.08
C VAL A 385 -21.54 -36.69 -33.92
N ALA A 386 -20.45 -36.50 -33.18
CA ALA A 386 -20.35 -35.51 -32.12
C ALA A 386 -19.51 -34.31 -32.58
N ARG A 387 -20.10 -33.11 -32.53
CA ARG A 387 -19.44 -31.84 -32.85
C ARG A 387 -19.24 -31.01 -31.58
N GLY A 388 -18.00 -30.68 -31.25
CA GLY A 388 -17.59 -30.04 -30.02
C GLY A 388 -16.95 -28.67 -30.18
N SER A 389 -17.12 -27.84 -29.16
CA SER A 389 -16.43 -26.55 -29.00
C SER A 389 -15.73 -26.50 -27.64
N GLY A 390 -14.42 -26.31 -27.66
CA GLY A 390 -13.56 -26.27 -26.47
C GLY A 390 -13.08 -24.87 -26.09
N ARG A 391 -12.87 -24.64 -24.79
CA ARG A 391 -12.32 -23.41 -24.21
C ARG A 391 -11.28 -23.75 -23.14
N SER A 392 -10.16 -23.04 -23.16
CA SER A 392 -9.03 -23.29 -22.25
C SER A 392 -9.08 -22.43 -20.98
N VAL A 393 -8.20 -22.73 -20.02
CA VAL A 393 -7.98 -21.97 -18.77
C VAL A 393 -6.49 -21.67 -18.58
N GLY A 394 -6.17 -20.60 -17.85
CA GLY A 394 -4.79 -20.29 -17.44
C GLY A 394 -3.86 -20.17 -18.65
N GLN A 395 -2.76 -20.93 -18.63
CA GLN A 395 -1.77 -21.04 -19.71
C GLN A 395 -1.83 -22.39 -20.45
N VAL A 396 -2.96 -23.10 -20.35
CA VAL A 396 -3.13 -24.39 -21.01
C VAL A 396 -3.32 -24.19 -22.51
N ASN A 397 -2.47 -24.84 -23.33
CA ASN A 397 -2.65 -24.90 -24.78
C ASN A 397 -3.61 -26.05 -25.13
N LEU A 398 -4.89 -25.72 -25.31
CA LEU A 398 -5.94 -26.69 -25.60
C LEU A 398 -5.81 -27.30 -27.00
N PHE A 399 -5.29 -26.54 -27.97
CA PHE A 399 -5.05 -27.05 -29.32
C PHE A 399 -4.07 -28.22 -29.30
N LYS A 400 -2.94 -28.09 -28.59
CA LYS A 400 -1.95 -29.18 -28.46
C LYS A 400 -2.51 -30.40 -27.74
N ALA A 401 -3.37 -30.19 -26.75
CA ALA A 401 -4.05 -31.27 -26.06
C ALA A 401 -5.00 -32.05 -27.00
N VAL A 402 -5.76 -31.34 -27.83
CA VAL A 402 -6.66 -31.97 -28.83
C VAL A 402 -5.88 -32.63 -29.96
N GLU A 403 -4.81 -32.00 -30.45
CA GLU A 403 -3.91 -32.53 -31.48
C GLU A 403 -3.33 -33.90 -31.05
N SER A 404 -3.07 -34.09 -29.75
CA SER A 404 -2.62 -35.38 -29.18
C SER A 404 -3.61 -36.54 -29.36
N THR A 405 -4.85 -36.23 -29.74
CA THR A 405 -5.93 -37.20 -29.98
C THR A 405 -6.35 -37.29 -31.45
N ALA A 406 -5.58 -36.71 -32.38
CA ALA A 406 -5.95 -36.57 -33.78
C ALA A 406 -6.34 -37.89 -34.49
N ASP A 407 -5.87 -39.04 -34.02
CA ASP A 407 -6.17 -40.36 -34.58
C ASP A 407 -7.65 -40.79 -34.44
N ILE A 408 -8.37 -40.25 -33.46
CA ILE A 408 -9.79 -40.55 -33.21
C ILE A 408 -10.74 -39.42 -33.65
N LEU A 409 -10.20 -38.36 -34.28
CA LEU A 409 -10.96 -37.19 -34.71
C LEU A 409 -11.26 -37.28 -36.21
N THR A 410 -12.48 -36.93 -36.59
CA THR A 410 -12.84 -36.74 -38.00
C THR A 410 -12.31 -35.41 -38.54
N ARG A 411 -12.38 -34.35 -37.72
CA ARG A 411 -11.89 -33.00 -38.03
C ARG A 411 -11.61 -32.25 -36.73
N PHE A 412 -10.54 -31.47 -36.69
CA PHE A 412 -10.30 -30.52 -35.60
C PHE A 412 -9.60 -29.26 -36.12
N GLY A 413 -9.65 -28.19 -35.33
CA GLY A 413 -9.00 -26.93 -35.64
C GLY A 413 -9.17 -25.92 -34.51
N GLY A 414 -8.52 -24.76 -34.64
CA GLY A 414 -8.60 -23.66 -33.67
C GLY A 414 -7.23 -23.18 -33.21
N HIS A 415 -7.18 -22.57 -32.03
CA HIS A 415 -5.98 -21.98 -31.42
C HIS A 415 -5.84 -22.40 -29.95
N GLU A 416 -4.78 -21.95 -29.30
CA GLU A 416 -4.42 -22.38 -27.94
C GLU A 416 -5.56 -22.24 -26.92
N ALA A 417 -6.40 -21.21 -27.05
CA ALA A 417 -7.48 -20.90 -26.11
C ALA A 417 -8.85 -21.48 -26.50
N ALA A 418 -9.05 -21.90 -27.75
CA ALA A 418 -10.34 -22.34 -28.27
C ALA A 418 -10.19 -23.31 -29.44
N VAL A 419 -10.95 -24.40 -29.42
CA VAL A 419 -10.88 -25.47 -30.42
C VAL A 419 -12.27 -25.88 -30.91
N GLY A 420 -12.36 -26.33 -32.16
CA GLY A 420 -13.48 -27.07 -32.71
C GLY A 420 -13.07 -28.51 -32.96
N VAL A 421 -13.93 -29.46 -32.60
CA VAL A 421 -13.62 -30.90 -32.66
C VAL A 421 -14.81 -31.64 -33.24
N THR A 422 -14.59 -32.60 -34.13
CA THR A 422 -15.61 -33.53 -34.65
C THR A 422 -15.08 -34.95 -34.54
N LEU A 423 -15.88 -35.85 -33.96
CA LEU A 423 -15.53 -37.26 -33.79
C LEU A 423 -16.80 -38.14 -33.77
N PRO A 424 -16.69 -39.47 -33.95
CA PRO A 424 -17.80 -40.39 -33.70
C PRO A 424 -18.26 -40.32 -32.23
N ALA A 425 -19.57 -40.34 -31.97
CA ALA A 425 -20.11 -40.24 -30.61
C ALA A 425 -19.59 -41.34 -29.67
N ASP A 426 -19.38 -42.55 -30.20
CA ASP A 426 -18.84 -43.70 -29.44
C ASP A 426 -17.37 -43.50 -29.01
N SER A 427 -16.68 -42.49 -29.55
CA SER A 427 -15.29 -42.17 -29.20
C SER A 427 -15.18 -41.07 -28.11
N LEU A 428 -16.30 -40.55 -27.59
CA LEU A 428 -16.31 -39.47 -26.60
C LEU A 428 -15.60 -39.84 -25.29
N ASP A 429 -15.82 -41.04 -24.76
CA ASP A 429 -15.19 -41.49 -23.52
C ASP A 429 -13.67 -41.62 -23.68
N ALA A 430 -13.23 -42.27 -24.76
CA ALA A 430 -11.81 -42.40 -25.08
C ALA A 430 -11.14 -41.02 -25.31
N PHE A 431 -11.85 -40.07 -25.92
CA PHE A 431 -11.37 -38.70 -26.10
C PHE A 431 -11.22 -37.99 -24.75
N SER A 432 -12.21 -38.10 -23.86
CA SER A 432 -12.19 -37.50 -22.52
C SER A 432 -11.02 -38.02 -21.67
N GLU A 433 -10.81 -39.34 -21.67
CA GLU A 433 -9.71 -39.99 -20.95
C GLU A 433 -8.34 -39.54 -21.46
N ARG A 434 -8.13 -39.54 -22.78
CA ARG A 434 -6.85 -39.11 -23.39
C ARG A 434 -6.58 -37.63 -23.17
N LEU A 435 -7.62 -36.79 -23.25
CA LEU A 435 -7.52 -35.37 -22.96
C LEU A 435 -7.10 -35.14 -21.50
N CYS A 436 -7.74 -35.81 -20.54
CA CYS A 436 -7.37 -35.71 -19.13
C CYS A 436 -5.94 -36.19 -18.88
N ALA A 437 -5.53 -37.32 -19.47
CA ALA A 437 -4.16 -37.84 -19.34
C ALA A 437 -3.10 -36.84 -19.86
N TYR A 438 -3.39 -36.15 -20.97
CA TYR A 438 -2.52 -35.08 -21.45
C TYR A 438 -2.46 -33.91 -20.44
N MET A 439 -3.60 -33.48 -19.90
CA MET A 439 -3.66 -32.38 -18.92
C MET A 439 -2.97 -32.72 -17.59
N ASP A 440 -2.98 -33.97 -17.16
CA ASP A 440 -2.29 -34.43 -15.95
C ASP A 440 -0.76 -34.37 -16.10
N SER A 441 -0.24 -34.45 -17.33
CA SER A 441 1.19 -34.27 -17.61
C SER A 441 1.67 -32.82 -17.51
N LEU A 442 0.75 -31.84 -17.51
CA LEU A 442 1.09 -30.43 -17.44
C LEU A 442 1.40 -29.98 -15.99
N PRO A 443 2.27 -28.98 -15.78
CA PRO A 443 2.49 -28.39 -14.46
C PRO A 443 1.19 -27.82 -13.87
N GLU A 444 0.97 -28.01 -12.56
CA GLU A 444 -0.20 -27.46 -11.85
C GLU A 444 -0.32 -25.93 -12.04
N ASP A 445 0.82 -25.24 -12.05
CA ASP A 445 0.94 -23.80 -12.29
C ASP A 445 0.27 -23.32 -13.59
N ASN A 446 0.16 -24.17 -14.62
CA ASN A 446 -0.49 -23.80 -15.88
C ASN A 446 -2.00 -23.60 -15.74
N PHE A 447 -2.62 -24.20 -14.72
CA PHE A 447 -4.06 -24.12 -14.46
C PHE A 447 -4.43 -22.95 -13.55
N HIS A 448 -3.45 -22.35 -12.86
CA HIS A 448 -3.70 -21.20 -12.00
C HIS A 448 -3.99 -19.94 -12.82
N PRO A 449 -5.05 -19.18 -12.48
CA PRO A 449 -5.31 -17.89 -13.09
C PRO A 449 -4.13 -16.94 -12.84
N ARG A 450 -3.43 -16.57 -13.90
CA ARG A 450 -2.43 -15.51 -13.89
C ARG A 450 -3.11 -14.18 -14.19
N ILE A 451 -2.87 -13.18 -13.33
CA ILE A 451 -3.33 -11.82 -13.55
C ILE A 451 -2.09 -10.98 -13.82
N ASP A 452 -1.91 -10.59 -15.09
CA ASP A 452 -0.89 -9.60 -15.45
C ASP A 452 -1.33 -8.22 -14.98
N ILE A 453 -0.43 -7.54 -14.25
CA ILE A 453 -0.59 -6.19 -13.73
C ILE A 453 0.30 -5.27 -14.55
N ASP A 454 -0.29 -4.22 -15.11
CA ASP A 454 0.42 -3.22 -15.90
C ASP A 454 1.20 -2.24 -15.00
N ALA A 455 0.62 -1.85 -13.87
CA ALA A 455 1.24 -0.90 -12.94
C ALA A 455 0.76 -1.11 -11.49
N CYS A 456 1.67 -0.90 -10.54
CA CYS A 456 1.28 -0.58 -9.16
C CYS A 456 0.82 0.88 -9.10
N VAL A 457 -0.19 1.16 -8.28
CA VAL A 457 -0.79 2.50 -8.16
C VAL A 457 -1.07 2.80 -6.69
N ASP A 458 -0.77 4.04 -6.31
CA ASP A 458 -1.16 4.59 -5.01
C ASP A 458 -2.59 5.16 -5.09
N LEU A 459 -3.34 5.11 -3.98
CA LEU A 459 -4.76 5.48 -4.02
C LEU A 459 -5.00 6.98 -4.25
N ASP A 460 -4.01 7.84 -3.99
CA ASP A 460 -4.08 9.29 -4.28
C ASP A 460 -3.94 9.60 -5.78
N GLU A 461 -3.30 8.74 -6.56
CA GLU A 461 -3.25 8.87 -8.02
C GLU A 461 -4.63 8.69 -8.66
N LEU A 462 -5.57 8.03 -7.98
CA LEU A 462 -6.90 7.67 -8.49
C LEU A 462 -7.90 8.82 -8.38
N THR A 463 -7.52 10.01 -8.85
CA THR A 463 -8.40 11.18 -8.94
C THR A 463 -9.31 11.09 -10.16
N LEU A 464 -10.43 11.83 -10.14
CA LEU A 464 -11.35 11.89 -11.28
C LEU A 464 -10.62 12.34 -12.56
N GLU A 465 -9.81 13.39 -12.47
CA GLU A 465 -9.02 13.93 -13.59
C GLU A 465 -8.05 12.89 -14.16
N ASN A 466 -7.31 12.19 -13.30
CA ASN A 466 -6.34 11.20 -13.74
C ASN A 466 -7.02 9.99 -14.41
N VAL A 467 -8.16 9.55 -13.88
CA VAL A 467 -8.92 8.43 -14.46
C VAL A 467 -9.64 8.83 -15.76
N GLU A 468 -10.02 10.10 -15.94
CA GLU A 468 -10.50 10.62 -17.23
C GLU A 468 -9.42 10.54 -18.31
N LYS A 469 -8.18 10.94 -18.00
CA LYS A 469 -7.04 10.86 -18.92
C LYS A 469 -6.76 9.43 -19.40
N LEU A 470 -7.17 8.39 -18.66
CA LEU A 470 -7.05 6.99 -19.09
C LEU A 470 -7.78 6.71 -20.41
N GLN A 471 -8.85 7.44 -20.72
CA GLN A 471 -9.59 7.30 -21.97
C GLN A 471 -8.77 7.68 -23.21
N LEU A 472 -7.66 8.43 -23.05
CA LEU A 472 -6.71 8.69 -24.14
C LEU A 472 -6.03 7.40 -24.65
N MET A 473 -5.99 6.34 -23.84
CA MET A 473 -5.48 5.03 -24.26
C MET A 473 -6.52 4.21 -25.05
N ALA A 474 -7.78 4.64 -25.08
CA ALA A 474 -8.81 4.01 -25.90
C ALA A 474 -8.47 4.17 -27.40
N PRO A 475 -9.02 3.33 -28.29
CA PRO A 475 -9.96 2.24 -28.03
C PRO A 475 -9.32 1.04 -27.31
N PHE A 476 -10.04 0.48 -26.34
CA PHE A 476 -9.61 -0.73 -25.62
C PHE A 476 -10.18 -2.00 -26.27
N GLY A 477 -9.41 -3.08 -26.28
CA GLY A 477 -9.80 -4.35 -26.90
C GLY A 477 -8.69 -5.39 -26.86
N GLN A 478 -8.69 -6.34 -27.80
CA GLN A 478 -7.62 -7.33 -27.90
C GLN A 478 -6.26 -6.65 -28.17
N GLU A 479 -5.20 -7.13 -27.51
CA GLU A 479 -3.84 -6.52 -27.49
C GLU A 479 -3.75 -5.05 -27.01
N ASN A 480 -4.85 -4.39 -26.65
CA ASN A 480 -4.86 -3.12 -25.95
C ASN A 480 -5.97 -3.09 -24.88
N ARG A 481 -5.85 -3.96 -23.88
CA ARG A 481 -6.84 -4.03 -22.79
C ARG A 481 -6.74 -2.78 -21.90
N GLN A 482 -7.81 -2.49 -21.17
CA GLN A 482 -7.75 -1.47 -20.12
C GLN A 482 -6.62 -1.82 -19.13
N PRO A 483 -5.83 -0.84 -18.66
CA PRO A 483 -4.75 -1.12 -17.71
C PRO A 483 -5.27 -1.78 -16.43
N ARG A 484 -4.66 -2.91 -16.07
CA ARG A 484 -4.88 -3.55 -14.78
C ARG A 484 -3.88 -3.01 -13.78
N LEU A 485 -4.42 -2.44 -12.71
CA LEU A 485 -3.66 -1.80 -11.66
C LEU A 485 -3.64 -2.68 -10.41
N LEU A 486 -2.60 -2.50 -9.59
CA LEU A 486 -2.44 -3.16 -8.30
C LEU A 486 -2.23 -2.11 -7.22
N ALA A 487 -3.19 -1.98 -6.30
CA ALA A 487 -2.94 -1.31 -5.03
C ALA A 487 -2.39 -2.33 -4.03
N ARG A 488 -1.22 -2.04 -3.47
CA ARG A 488 -0.55 -2.89 -2.49
C ARG A 488 -0.84 -2.41 -1.07
N SER A 489 -0.86 -3.35 -0.13
CA SER A 489 -0.95 -3.04 1.30
C SER A 489 -2.08 -2.05 1.64
N VAL A 490 -3.28 -2.32 1.10
CA VAL A 490 -4.49 -1.53 1.40
C VAL A 490 -5.41 -2.31 2.32
N SER A 491 -6.24 -1.62 3.09
CA SER A 491 -7.26 -2.24 3.92
C SER A 491 -8.64 -2.18 3.26
N LEU A 492 -9.50 -3.15 3.57
CA LEU A 492 -10.90 -3.14 3.16
C LEU A 492 -11.75 -2.47 4.24
N ALA A 493 -12.46 -1.41 3.89
CA ALA A 493 -13.41 -0.72 4.77
C ALA A 493 -14.83 -0.75 4.18
N ARG A 494 -15.85 -0.67 5.04
CA ARG A 494 -17.27 -0.58 4.64
C ARG A 494 -17.70 -1.69 3.66
N THR A 495 -17.19 -2.90 3.87
CA THR A 495 -17.44 -4.05 3.00
C THR A 495 -18.84 -4.61 3.19
N ARG A 496 -19.56 -4.85 2.09
CA ARG A 496 -20.94 -5.36 2.07
C ARG A 496 -21.24 -6.20 0.84
N ALA A 497 -22.11 -7.19 0.99
CA ALA A 497 -22.72 -7.91 -0.13
C ALA A 497 -23.83 -7.06 -0.77
N VAL A 498 -23.85 -6.98 -2.10
CA VAL A 498 -24.85 -6.23 -2.89
C VAL A 498 -25.38 -7.06 -4.08
N GLY A 499 -26.43 -6.58 -4.74
CA GLY A 499 -27.15 -7.31 -5.81
C GLY A 499 -28.34 -8.09 -5.28
N ALA A 500 -29.25 -8.49 -6.18
CA ALA A 500 -30.46 -9.25 -5.82
C ALA A 500 -30.10 -10.57 -5.11
N ASP A 501 -29.09 -11.27 -5.64
CA ASP A 501 -28.62 -12.56 -5.10
C ASP A 501 -27.49 -12.41 -4.07
N LYS A 502 -27.14 -11.17 -3.69
CA LYS A 502 -26.00 -10.86 -2.79
C LYS A 502 -24.66 -11.50 -3.23
N ASN A 503 -24.46 -11.65 -4.53
CA ASN A 503 -23.28 -12.27 -5.16
C ASN A 503 -22.22 -11.24 -5.62
N HIS A 504 -22.33 -9.99 -5.21
CA HIS A 504 -21.36 -8.93 -5.52
C HIS A 504 -20.81 -8.31 -4.24
N LEU A 505 -19.53 -7.96 -4.22
CA LEU A 505 -18.88 -7.28 -3.10
C LEU A 505 -18.77 -5.79 -3.40
N SER A 506 -19.26 -4.94 -2.50
CA SER A 506 -18.99 -3.51 -2.49
C SER A 506 -18.10 -3.20 -1.28
N THR A 507 -17.00 -2.49 -1.48
CA THR A 507 -16.03 -2.17 -0.44
C THR A 507 -15.39 -0.80 -0.69
N MET A 508 -14.63 -0.30 0.27
CA MET A 508 -13.77 0.88 0.14
C MET A 508 -12.32 0.43 0.36
N LEU A 509 -11.49 0.54 -0.67
CA LEU A 509 -10.04 0.39 -0.51
C LEU A 509 -9.51 1.63 0.21
N THR A 510 -8.68 1.46 1.24
CA THR A 510 -8.09 2.58 1.97
C THR A 510 -6.66 2.29 2.37
N ASP A 511 -5.78 3.28 2.18
CA ASP A 511 -4.42 3.29 2.72
C ASP A 511 -4.36 3.98 4.10
N GLY A 512 -5.51 4.45 4.62
CA GLY A 512 -5.65 5.24 5.85
C GLY A 512 -5.77 6.74 5.61
N ARG A 513 -5.16 7.26 4.53
CA ARG A 513 -5.19 8.66 4.08
C ARG A 513 -6.22 8.86 2.95
N ASN A 514 -6.11 8.05 1.91
CA ASN A 514 -6.90 8.09 0.70
C ASN A 514 -7.82 6.88 0.64
N SER A 515 -8.91 7.00 -0.12
CA SER A 515 -9.86 5.92 -0.29
C SER A 515 -10.45 5.89 -1.68
N CYS A 516 -10.66 4.69 -2.21
CA CYS A 516 -11.27 4.44 -3.51
C CYS A 516 -12.38 3.40 -3.38
N ALA A 517 -13.56 3.70 -3.94
CA ALA A 517 -14.69 2.78 -3.89
C ALA A 517 -14.41 1.57 -4.79
N GLY A 518 -14.62 0.36 -4.28
CA GLY A 518 -14.40 -0.89 -5.00
C GLY A 518 -15.70 -1.68 -5.21
N ILE A 519 -15.81 -2.34 -6.37
CA ILE A 519 -16.84 -3.34 -6.64
C ILE A 519 -16.24 -4.59 -7.29
N MET A 520 -16.58 -5.77 -6.76
CA MET A 520 -16.25 -7.06 -7.36
C MET A 520 -17.54 -7.78 -7.74
N PHE A 521 -17.77 -7.96 -9.04
CA PHE A 521 -18.90 -8.75 -9.53
C PHE A 521 -18.61 -10.25 -9.41
N HIS A 522 -19.66 -11.03 -9.16
CA HIS A 522 -19.59 -12.47 -8.93
C HIS A 522 -18.46 -12.88 -7.97
N CYS A 523 -18.37 -12.17 -6.84
CA CYS A 523 -17.27 -12.34 -5.90
C CYS A 523 -17.38 -13.70 -5.18
N PRO A 524 -16.37 -14.58 -5.27
CA PRO A 524 -16.33 -15.79 -4.46
C PRO A 524 -16.08 -15.42 -2.99
N ASN A 525 -16.55 -16.25 -2.06
CA ASN A 525 -16.23 -16.18 -0.63
C ASN A 525 -16.44 -14.80 0.05
N ILE A 526 -17.49 -14.07 -0.33
CA ILE A 526 -17.86 -12.76 0.25
C ILE A 526 -17.81 -12.75 1.80
N PRO A 527 -18.31 -13.77 2.53
CA PRO A 527 -18.23 -13.76 4.00
C PRO A 527 -16.80 -13.64 4.53
N GLN A 528 -15.81 -14.27 3.90
CA GLN A 528 -14.41 -14.17 4.35
C GLN A 528 -13.86 -12.76 4.12
N LEU A 529 -14.16 -12.16 2.96
CA LEU A 529 -13.71 -10.80 2.63
C LEU A 529 -14.38 -9.72 3.49
N MET A 530 -15.63 -9.93 3.92
CA MET A 530 -16.33 -9.02 4.83
C MET A 530 -15.71 -8.98 6.24
N HIS A 531 -15.11 -10.10 6.68
CA HIS A 531 -14.42 -10.20 7.97
C HIS A 531 -12.91 -10.08 7.84
N CYS A 532 -12.41 -9.73 6.65
CA CYS A 532 -11.00 -9.52 6.38
C CYS A 532 -10.55 -8.21 7.04
N GLY A 533 -9.96 -8.31 8.22
CA GLY A 533 -9.35 -7.19 8.92
C GLY A 533 -7.89 -6.95 8.51
N CYS A 534 -7.27 -7.85 7.74
CA CYS A 534 -5.88 -7.72 7.36
C CYS A 534 -5.68 -6.84 6.12
N VAL A 535 -4.46 -6.35 5.96
CA VAL A 535 -4.03 -5.66 4.74
C VAL A 535 -4.04 -6.62 3.55
N VAL A 536 -4.45 -6.12 2.40
CA VAL A 536 -4.63 -6.87 1.16
C VAL A 536 -3.91 -6.21 -0.01
N ASN A 537 -3.60 -7.00 -1.02
CA ASN A 537 -3.29 -6.55 -2.37
C ASN A 537 -4.56 -6.66 -3.22
N ALA A 538 -4.92 -5.59 -3.92
CA ALA A 538 -6.12 -5.52 -4.74
C ALA A 538 -5.77 -5.24 -6.21
N ALA A 539 -6.15 -6.17 -7.09
CA ALA A 539 -6.00 -6.03 -8.53
C ALA A 539 -7.31 -5.56 -9.18
N PHE A 540 -7.29 -4.46 -9.93
CA PHE A 540 -8.50 -3.85 -10.49
C PHE A 540 -8.25 -3.06 -11.77
N GLU A 541 -9.33 -2.83 -12.50
CA GLU A 541 -9.41 -1.78 -13.54
C GLU A 541 -10.13 -0.57 -12.93
N VAL A 542 -9.86 0.65 -13.40
CA VAL A 542 -10.50 1.87 -12.85
C VAL A 542 -11.50 2.46 -13.83
N GLN A 543 -12.66 2.88 -13.33
CA GLN A 543 -13.72 3.48 -14.14
C GLN A 543 -14.34 4.67 -13.43
N ILE A 544 -15.00 5.54 -14.20
CA ILE A 544 -15.77 6.66 -13.66
C ILE A 544 -17.23 6.21 -13.55
N ASP A 545 -17.73 6.14 -12.33
CA ASP A 545 -19.12 5.86 -12.04
C ASP A 545 -19.90 7.18 -11.97
N THR A 546 -21.05 7.24 -12.64
CA THR A 546 -21.93 8.42 -12.62
C THR A 546 -23.27 8.01 -12.01
N TRP A 547 -23.52 8.44 -10.78
CA TRP A 547 -24.73 8.11 -10.04
C TRP A 547 -25.45 9.37 -9.56
N ARG A 548 -26.72 9.54 -9.97
CA ARG A 548 -27.56 10.70 -9.65
C ARG A 548 -26.86 12.05 -9.92
N GLY A 549 -26.13 12.13 -11.04
CA GLY A 549 -25.37 13.31 -11.43
C GLY A 549 -24.05 13.55 -10.68
N ARG A 550 -23.67 12.70 -9.71
CA ARG A 550 -22.35 12.73 -9.09
C ARG A 550 -21.42 11.74 -9.77
N ARG A 551 -20.21 12.20 -10.09
CA ARG A 551 -19.16 11.41 -10.72
C ARG A 551 -18.12 11.03 -9.66
N SER A 552 -17.69 9.78 -9.65
CA SER A 552 -16.69 9.27 -8.71
C SER A 552 -15.85 8.18 -9.34
N VAL A 553 -14.59 8.04 -8.91
CA VAL A 553 -13.72 6.93 -9.32
C VAL A 553 -14.16 5.65 -8.62
N LYS A 554 -14.15 4.55 -9.37
CA LYS A 554 -14.48 3.21 -8.90
C LYS A 554 -13.48 2.18 -9.40
N ALA A 555 -12.94 1.39 -8.48
CA ALA A 555 -12.11 0.23 -8.76
C ALA A 555 -13.01 -0.99 -9.06
N MET A 556 -12.92 -1.49 -10.28
CA MET A 556 -13.53 -2.73 -10.74
C MET A 556 -12.61 -3.89 -10.36
N LEU A 557 -12.84 -4.44 -9.17
CA LEU A 557 -12.01 -5.45 -8.53
C LEU A 557 -12.08 -6.78 -9.29
N SER A 558 -10.91 -7.31 -9.62
CA SER A 558 -10.74 -8.62 -10.26
C SER A 558 -10.22 -9.68 -9.27
N SER A 559 -9.42 -9.26 -8.29
CA SER A 559 -8.88 -10.14 -7.26
C SER A 559 -8.47 -9.34 -6.02
N ILE A 560 -8.66 -9.96 -4.86
CA ILE A 560 -8.20 -9.46 -3.57
C ILE A 560 -7.50 -10.61 -2.88
N SER A 561 -6.28 -10.39 -2.43
CA SER A 561 -5.50 -11.39 -1.68
C SER A 561 -4.90 -10.76 -0.43
N PRO A 562 -4.95 -11.40 0.74
CA PRO A 562 -4.18 -10.99 1.91
C PRO A 562 -2.69 -10.79 1.56
N VAL A 563 -2.02 -9.85 2.23
CA VAL A 563 -0.56 -9.76 2.14
C VAL A 563 0.02 -10.96 2.89
N GLU A 564 0.68 -11.87 2.16
CA GLU A 564 1.35 -13.04 2.72
C GLU A 564 2.81 -12.74 3.07
N THR A 565 3.37 -13.45 4.05
CA THR A 565 4.79 -13.36 4.41
C THR A 565 5.64 -13.81 3.24
N CYS A 566 6.70 -13.06 2.94
CA CYS A 566 7.75 -13.57 2.06
C CYS A 566 8.32 -14.85 2.68
N ARG A 567 8.17 -16.00 2.02
CA ARG A 567 8.68 -17.29 2.54
C ARG A 567 10.19 -17.26 2.83
N ALA A 568 10.95 -16.41 2.14
CA ALA A 568 12.37 -16.20 2.43
C ALA A 568 12.59 -15.45 3.76
N LEU A 569 11.77 -14.45 4.08
CA LEU A 569 11.83 -13.75 5.37
C LEU A 569 11.37 -14.67 6.51
N GLU A 570 10.34 -15.49 6.30
CA GLU A 570 9.88 -16.45 7.31
C GLU A 570 10.98 -17.49 7.65
N ALA A 571 11.75 -17.92 6.65
CA ALA A 571 12.89 -18.83 6.85
C ALA A 571 14.07 -18.19 7.60
N CYS A 572 14.13 -16.87 7.70
CA CYS A 572 15.18 -16.15 8.44
C CYS A 572 14.88 -16.01 9.94
N ILE A 573 13.68 -16.36 10.41
CA ILE A 573 13.32 -16.27 11.83
C ILE A 573 13.87 -17.50 12.56
N SER A 574 14.68 -17.30 13.60
CA SER A 574 15.14 -18.42 14.43
C SER A 574 13.96 -19.03 15.22
N PRO A 575 13.90 -20.36 15.38
CA PRO A 575 12.86 -21.01 16.19
C PRO A 575 12.79 -20.47 17.63
N ASP A 576 13.94 -20.12 18.20
CA ASP A 576 14.06 -19.59 19.56
C ASP A 576 13.42 -18.20 19.68
N HIS A 577 13.66 -17.30 18.73
CA HIS A 577 13.05 -15.97 18.70
C HIS A 577 11.52 -16.04 18.54
N ARG A 578 11.03 -16.99 17.72
CA ARG A 578 9.60 -17.22 17.56
C ARG A 578 8.96 -17.68 18.87
N SER A 579 9.57 -18.66 19.53
CA SER A 579 9.09 -19.17 20.81
C SER A 579 9.10 -18.10 21.91
N TYR A 580 10.14 -17.26 21.95
CA TYR A 580 10.22 -16.15 22.91
C TYR A 580 9.11 -15.11 22.67
N MET A 581 8.89 -14.70 21.41
CA MET A 581 7.81 -13.78 21.08
C MET A 581 6.43 -14.34 21.40
N ASP A 582 6.16 -15.60 21.08
CA ASP A 582 4.88 -16.21 21.42
C ASP A 582 4.68 -16.26 22.95
N GLY A 583 5.74 -16.53 23.71
CA GLY A 583 5.73 -16.44 25.18
C GLY A 583 5.46 -15.03 25.71
N LEU A 584 6.11 -14.00 25.14
CA LEU A 584 5.95 -12.60 25.53
C LEU A 584 4.51 -12.11 25.36
N PHE A 585 3.78 -12.61 24.36
CA PHE A 585 2.39 -12.22 24.10
C PHE A 585 1.33 -13.15 24.74
N ALA A 586 1.72 -14.31 25.26
CA ALA A 586 0.82 -15.31 25.87
C ALA A 586 0.42 -15.03 27.32
N ILE A 587 0.98 -14.01 27.96
CA ILE A 587 0.62 -13.59 29.32
C ILE A 587 -0.70 -12.80 29.29
N ASP A 588 -1.70 -13.26 30.05
CA ASP A 588 -3.08 -12.74 30.08
C ASP A 588 -3.21 -11.34 30.73
N GLU A 589 -4.28 -10.62 30.38
CA GLU A 589 -4.57 -9.22 30.76
C GLU A 589 -4.75 -8.96 32.27
N GLU A 590 -4.84 -9.98 33.11
CA GLU A 590 -5.16 -9.86 34.55
C GLU A 590 -3.99 -10.13 35.51
N SER A 591 -2.80 -10.49 35.01
CA SER A 591 -1.65 -10.65 35.92
C SER A 591 -0.93 -9.32 36.11
N ASP A 592 -1.28 -8.60 37.18
CA ASP A 592 -0.46 -7.53 37.81
C ASP A 592 0.88 -8.06 38.40
N ALA A 593 1.39 -9.17 37.85
CA ALA A 593 2.55 -9.88 38.36
C ALA A 593 3.80 -9.59 37.51
N PHE A 594 4.14 -8.31 37.37
CA PHE A 594 5.55 -7.92 37.20
C PHE A 594 6.03 -7.35 38.54
N GLY A 595 6.00 -8.20 39.57
CA GLY A 595 6.61 -7.89 40.85
C GLY A 595 8.11 -7.72 40.64
N ALA A 596 8.68 -6.65 41.19
CA ALA A 596 10.13 -6.48 41.27
C ALA A 596 10.72 -7.74 41.90
N ALA A 597 11.63 -8.40 41.18
CA ALA A 597 12.38 -9.51 41.73
C ALA A 597 13.22 -8.98 42.91
N PRO A 598 13.27 -9.69 44.06
CA PRO A 598 14.20 -9.35 45.12
C PRO A 598 15.62 -9.52 44.57
N GLU A 599 16.44 -8.47 44.68
CA GLU A 599 17.88 -8.60 44.49
C GLU A 599 18.42 -9.49 45.62
N ASP A 600 19.11 -10.57 45.25
CA ASP A 600 19.68 -11.54 46.19
C ASP A 600 20.96 -10.91 46.77
N ASP A 601 21.07 -10.77 48.10
CA ASP A 601 22.20 -10.10 48.76
C ASP A 601 23.58 -10.70 48.36
N ALA A 602 23.60 -11.96 47.90
CA ALA A 602 24.81 -12.64 47.41
C ALA A 602 25.26 -12.21 46.00
N GLU A 603 24.35 -11.70 45.15
CA GLU A 603 24.69 -11.11 43.84
C GLU A 603 25.24 -9.69 44.00
N ALA A 604 24.71 -8.91 44.95
CA ALA A 604 25.16 -7.55 45.25
C ALA A 604 26.65 -7.51 45.66
N ASP A 605 27.07 -8.41 46.55
CA ASP A 605 28.48 -8.51 46.98
C ASP A 605 29.43 -8.88 45.83
N GLN A 606 29.00 -9.73 44.90
CA GLN A 606 29.79 -10.11 43.72
C GLN A 606 29.90 -8.96 42.72
N MET A 607 28.82 -8.23 42.52
CA MET A 607 28.78 -7.05 41.64
C MET A 607 29.67 -5.92 42.17
N GLU A 608 29.67 -5.67 43.49
CA GLU A 608 30.54 -4.67 44.13
C GLU A 608 32.03 -5.05 43.96
N ALA A 609 32.38 -6.33 44.10
CA ALA A 609 33.74 -6.81 43.92
C ALA A 609 34.22 -6.76 42.45
N GLU A 610 33.33 -7.02 41.49
CA GLU A 610 33.63 -6.88 40.06
C GLU A 610 33.80 -5.40 39.67
N ARG A 611 32.93 -4.53 40.20
CA ARG A 611 33.01 -3.09 40.02
C ARG A 611 34.36 -2.52 40.49
N GLU A 612 34.78 -2.86 41.71
CA GLU A 612 36.05 -2.38 42.28
C GLU A 612 37.25 -2.81 41.43
N ARG A 613 37.23 -4.05 40.91
CA ARG A 613 38.27 -4.56 40.00
C ARG A 613 38.30 -3.81 38.68
N ASN A 614 37.13 -3.55 38.08
CA ASN A 614 37.02 -2.78 36.86
C ASN A 614 37.54 -1.36 37.08
N ARG A 615 37.11 -0.70 38.17
CA ARG A 615 37.53 0.64 38.54
C ARG A 615 39.05 0.76 38.62
N GLN A 616 39.72 -0.12 39.36
CA GLN A 616 41.19 -0.12 39.50
C GLN A 616 41.88 -0.23 38.13
N THR A 617 41.40 -1.13 37.27
CA THR A 617 41.96 -1.33 35.92
C THR A 617 41.89 -0.06 35.08
N TRP A 618 40.75 0.65 35.12
CA TRP A 618 40.57 1.86 34.32
C TRP A 618 41.23 3.10 34.93
N GLU A 619 41.38 3.18 36.26
CA GLU A 619 42.14 4.23 36.93
C GLU A 619 43.65 4.11 36.61
N GLU A 620 44.21 2.89 36.54
CA GLU A 620 45.58 2.65 36.07
C GLU A 620 45.77 3.07 34.59
N LEU A 621 44.80 2.78 33.73
CA LEU A 621 44.83 3.24 32.34
C LEU A 621 44.69 4.77 32.25
N ALA A 622 43.84 5.38 33.08
CA ALA A 622 43.67 6.83 33.15
C ALA A 622 44.98 7.56 33.46
N GLN A 623 45.84 6.96 34.30
CA GLN A 623 47.13 7.53 34.66
C GLN A 623 48.21 7.31 33.60
N SER A 624 48.17 6.18 32.89
CA SER A 624 49.21 5.78 31.92
C SER A 624 48.95 6.26 30.49
N ASP A 625 47.70 6.19 30.01
CA ASP A 625 47.27 6.65 28.68
C ASP A 625 45.81 7.17 28.70
N PRO A 626 45.61 8.46 29.04
CA PRO A 626 44.28 9.08 29.06
C PRO A 626 43.55 9.05 27.71
N ASP A 627 44.28 9.05 26.59
CA ASP A 627 43.67 9.07 25.27
C ASP A 627 43.24 7.65 24.83
N ALA A 628 43.91 6.59 25.29
CA ALA A 628 43.40 5.21 25.19
C ALA A 628 42.12 5.00 26.02
N LEU A 629 42.07 5.50 27.26
CA LEU A 629 40.85 5.47 28.07
C LEU A 629 39.68 6.16 27.36
N ARG A 630 39.90 7.38 26.82
CA ARG A 630 38.88 8.11 26.06
C ARG A 630 38.35 7.29 24.88
N ARG A 631 39.22 6.60 24.14
CA ARG A 631 38.81 5.73 23.01
C ARG A 631 37.96 4.55 23.49
N ALA A 632 38.38 3.86 24.55
CA ALA A 632 37.62 2.74 25.10
C ALA A 632 36.23 3.15 25.59
N ILE A 633 36.10 4.32 26.24
CA ILE A 633 34.80 4.86 26.65
C ILE A 633 33.95 5.22 25.42
N VAL A 634 34.52 5.85 24.39
CA VAL A 634 33.74 6.16 23.17
C VAL A 634 33.25 4.88 22.49
N GLU A 635 34.12 3.87 22.34
CA GLU A 635 33.77 2.59 21.73
C GLU A 635 32.68 1.84 22.51
N SER A 636 32.63 1.97 23.84
CA SER A 636 31.57 1.35 24.64
C SER A 636 30.19 1.97 24.38
N PHE A 637 30.12 3.24 24.00
CA PHE A 637 28.85 3.93 23.74
C PHE A 637 28.39 3.87 22.28
N ILE A 638 29.32 3.92 21.31
CA ILE A 638 28.96 3.98 19.87
C ILE A 638 29.42 2.77 19.05
N GLY A 639 30.09 1.79 19.66
CA GLY A 639 30.59 0.59 19.00
C GLY A 639 31.95 0.77 18.32
N GLU A 640 32.69 -0.33 18.20
CA GLU A 640 34.03 -0.37 17.63
C GLU A 640 34.04 0.11 16.16
N GLY A 641 34.98 1.01 15.83
CA GLY A 641 35.14 1.55 14.47
C GLY A 641 34.28 2.77 14.12
N ASN A 642 33.39 3.24 15.01
CA ASN A 642 32.63 4.48 14.80
C ASN A 642 33.39 5.71 15.32
N GLU A 643 33.39 6.80 14.53
CA GLU A 643 34.08 8.05 14.90
C GLU A 643 33.14 9.10 15.52
N LEU A 644 33.69 9.94 16.41
CA LEU A 644 33.02 11.12 16.94
C LEU A 644 32.79 12.19 15.86
N PHE A 645 31.61 12.81 15.88
CA PHE A 645 31.32 13.99 15.06
C PHE A 645 32.28 15.14 15.39
N GLY A 646 32.51 16.03 14.42
CA GLY A 646 33.41 17.18 14.60
C GLY A 646 33.01 18.08 15.78
N SER A 647 31.71 18.32 15.96
CA SER A 647 31.15 19.06 17.10
C SER A 647 31.42 18.35 18.43
N GLN A 648 31.21 17.04 18.52
CA GLN A 648 31.51 16.26 19.73
C GLN A 648 32.99 16.32 20.12
N ARG A 649 33.90 16.24 19.14
CA ARG A 649 35.35 16.40 19.36
C ARG A 649 35.69 17.78 19.92
N GLN A 650 35.17 18.84 19.30
CA GLN A 650 35.39 20.22 19.75
C GLN A 650 34.94 20.45 21.19
N VAL A 651 33.76 19.94 21.57
CA VAL A 651 33.28 20.08 22.96
C VAL A 651 34.18 19.31 23.92
N LEU A 652 34.49 18.05 23.63
CA LEU A 652 35.36 17.24 24.50
C LEU A 652 36.76 17.85 24.64
N ASP A 653 37.31 18.46 23.59
CA ASP A 653 38.62 19.10 23.64
C ASP A 653 38.60 20.40 24.47
N ALA A 654 37.51 21.19 24.40
CA ALA A 654 37.31 22.35 25.27
C ALA A 654 37.18 21.95 26.75
N LEU A 655 36.41 20.89 27.03
CA LEU A 655 36.25 20.34 28.38
C LEU A 655 37.56 19.74 28.92
N LYS A 656 38.38 19.10 28.06
CA LYS A 656 39.70 18.53 28.44
C LYS A 656 40.63 19.60 29.04
N VAL A 657 40.57 20.84 28.54
CA VAL A 657 41.37 21.98 29.05
C VAL A 657 40.65 22.79 30.13
N GLY A 658 39.49 22.32 30.63
CA GLY A 658 38.76 22.93 31.75
C GLY A 658 37.94 24.16 31.40
N LYS A 659 37.54 24.34 30.13
CA LYS A 659 36.72 25.48 29.71
C LYS A 659 35.23 25.14 29.75
N SER A 660 34.46 25.92 30.50
CA SER A 660 33.00 25.85 30.49
C SER A 660 32.44 26.21 29.11
N THR A 661 31.65 25.31 28.54
CA THR A 661 31.28 25.32 27.11
C THR A 661 29.77 25.28 26.93
N MET A 662 29.25 26.07 25.99
CA MET A 662 27.90 25.92 25.44
C MET A 662 27.96 25.15 24.12
N ALA A 663 27.17 24.10 24.00
CA ALA A 663 27.07 23.29 22.79
C ALA A 663 25.62 23.23 22.29
N VAL A 664 25.40 23.73 21.07
CA VAL A 664 24.09 23.64 20.39
C VAL A 664 24.20 22.60 19.27
N MET A 665 23.51 21.49 19.45
CA MET A 665 23.60 20.33 18.56
C MET A 665 22.23 19.70 18.32
N ALA A 666 21.87 19.46 17.06
CA ALA A 666 20.59 18.85 16.69
C ALA A 666 20.36 17.50 17.38
N THR A 667 19.09 17.16 17.58
CA THR A 667 18.71 15.88 18.17
C THR A 667 19.18 14.71 17.29
N GLY A 668 19.76 13.69 17.92
CA GLY A 668 20.38 12.56 17.23
C GLY A 668 21.89 12.74 16.93
N ARG A 669 22.48 13.91 17.20
CA ARG A 669 23.94 14.17 17.04
C ARG A 669 24.79 13.73 18.24
N GLY A 670 24.21 12.93 19.15
CA GLY A 670 24.91 12.36 20.30
C GLY A 670 25.39 13.39 21.33
N LYS A 671 24.51 14.32 21.74
CA LYS A 671 24.75 15.28 22.84
C LYS A 671 25.22 14.57 24.12
N SER A 672 24.51 13.50 24.51
CA SER A 672 24.77 12.75 25.75
C SER A 672 26.14 12.11 25.81
N LEU A 673 26.64 11.62 24.66
CA LEU A 673 27.95 11.01 24.56
C LEU A 673 29.06 11.92 25.06
N VAL A 674 28.96 13.22 24.79
CA VAL A 674 29.99 14.21 25.14
C VAL A 674 30.15 14.34 26.64
N PHE A 675 29.05 14.50 27.38
CA PHE A 675 29.14 14.61 28.83
C PHE A 675 29.35 13.27 29.53
N GLN A 676 28.83 12.17 28.98
CA GLN A 676 29.08 10.84 29.54
C GLN A 676 30.58 10.54 29.49
N VAL A 677 31.22 10.72 28.33
CA VAL A 677 32.67 10.55 28.18
C VAL A 677 33.44 11.46 29.14
N HIS A 678 33.10 12.76 29.23
CA HIS A 678 33.84 13.66 30.11
C HIS A 678 33.64 13.36 31.60
N ALA A 679 32.43 13.01 32.03
CA ALA A 679 32.13 12.65 33.42
C ALA A 679 32.87 11.38 33.85
N THR A 680 32.89 10.34 33.00
CA THR A 680 33.66 9.11 33.25
C THR A 680 35.15 9.40 33.36
N MET A 681 35.69 10.28 32.50
CA MET A 681 37.08 10.73 32.60
C MET A 681 37.34 11.51 33.92
N CYS A 682 36.42 12.35 34.38
CA CYS A 682 36.55 13.06 35.65
C CYS A 682 36.53 12.12 36.87
N ALA A 683 35.67 11.10 36.84
CA ALA A 683 35.58 10.10 37.89
C ALA A 683 36.87 9.27 38.00
N LEU A 684 37.37 8.76 36.87
CA LEU A 684 38.52 7.84 36.84
C LEU A 684 39.88 8.56 36.90
N ALA A 685 40.03 9.73 36.27
CA ALA A 685 41.32 10.41 36.19
C ALA A 685 41.53 11.47 37.29
N LYS A 686 40.44 12.03 37.86
CA LYS A 686 40.51 13.14 38.82
C LYS A 686 39.83 12.81 40.16
N HIS A 687 39.17 11.65 40.28
CA HIS A 687 38.32 11.28 41.43
C HIS A 687 37.27 12.35 41.80
N LYS A 688 36.84 13.14 40.82
CA LYS A 688 35.83 14.19 40.96
C LYS A 688 34.48 13.67 40.46
N ALA A 689 33.43 14.00 41.20
CA ALA A 689 32.06 13.68 40.85
C ALA A 689 31.49 14.68 39.84
N SER A 690 30.48 14.25 39.09
CA SER A 690 29.77 15.06 38.10
C SER A 690 28.28 15.17 38.45
N LEU A 691 27.68 16.33 38.16
CA LEU A 691 26.25 16.57 38.37
C LEU A 691 25.56 16.84 37.03
N PHE A 692 24.54 16.05 36.70
CA PHE A 692 23.75 16.23 35.49
C PHE A 692 22.37 16.79 35.84
N VAL A 693 22.10 18.01 35.39
CA VAL A 693 20.85 18.73 35.61
C VAL A 693 19.96 18.54 34.38
N TYR A 694 18.81 17.89 34.56
CA TYR A 694 17.83 17.61 33.52
C TYR A 694 16.50 18.33 33.79
N PRO A 695 15.73 18.72 32.76
CA PRO A 695 14.54 19.55 32.92
C PRO A 695 13.31 18.87 33.52
N LEU A 696 13.23 17.54 33.52
CA LEU A 696 12.04 16.76 33.88
C LEU A 696 12.44 15.46 34.60
N ARG A 697 11.61 15.00 35.54
CA ARG A 697 11.89 13.79 36.35
C ARG A 697 11.81 12.51 35.54
N ALA A 698 10.78 12.40 34.69
CA ALA A 698 10.58 11.24 33.85
C ALA A 698 11.80 10.97 32.95
N LEU A 699 12.48 12.04 32.49
CA LEU A 699 13.70 11.95 31.69
C LEU A 699 14.89 11.42 32.51
N ILE A 700 14.98 11.79 33.78
CA ILE A 700 16.09 11.39 34.66
C ILE A 700 16.07 9.88 34.93
N ALA A 701 14.90 9.30 35.19
CA ALA A 701 14.78 7.87 35.51
C ALA A 701 15.27 6.98 34.35
N ASP A 702 14.89 7.33 33.12
CA ASP A 702 15.33 6.61 31.91
C ASP A 702 16.84 6.84 31.65
N GLN A 703 17.34 8.07 31.77
CA GLN A 703 18.77 8.38 31.62
C GLN A 703 19.64 7.63 32.63
N ALA A 704 19.22 7.57 33.89
CA ALA A 704 19.95 6.91 34.96
C ALA A 704 20.14 5.42 34.67
N TYR A 705 19.10 4.74 34.18
CA TYR A 705 19.19 3.33 33.82
C TYR A 705 20.26 3.08 32.74
N HIS A 706 20.22 3.83 31.65
CA HIS A 706 21.17 3.68 30.55
C HIS A 706 22.61 4.05 30.94
N ILE A 707 22.77 5.11 31.73
CA ILE A 707 24.08 5.54 32.21
C ILE A 707 24.69 4.51 33.15
N ARG A 708 23.92 3.99 34.12
CA ARG A 708 24.39 2.93 35.04
C ARG A 708 24.88 1.71 34.24
N GLN A 709 24.11 1.26 33.26
CA GLN A 709 24.49 0.10 32.44
C GLN A 709 25.75 0.36 31.59
N ALA A 710 25.86 1.53 30.95
CA ALA A 710 27.00 1.84 30.09
C ALA A 710 28.29 2.10 30.89
N LEU A 711 28.17 2.56 32.13
CA LEU A 711 29.29 2.88 33.00
C LEU A 711 29.70 1.76 33.96
N GLN A 712 28.85 0.74 34.14
CA GLN A 712 29.16 -0.45 34.94
C GLN A 712 30.49 -1.12 34.55
N PRO A 713 30.86 -1.30 33.26
CA PRO A 713 32.15 -1.88 32.87
C PRO A 713 33.36 -1.04 33.29
N PHE A 714 33.16 0.24 33.64
CA PHE A 714 34.20 1.17 34.08
C PHE A 714 34.27 1.32 35.60
N GLY A 715 33.35 0.72 36.35
CA GLY A 715 33.28 0.82 37.82
C GLY A 715 32.77 2.17 38.34
N VAL A 716 32.15 2.99 37.48
CA VAL A 716 31.64 4.33 37.81
C VAL A 716 30.17 4.27 38.23
N ASN A 717 29.84 4.84 39.39
CA ASN A 717 28.48 4.81 39.94
C ASN A 717 27.68 6.08 39.65
N ALA A 718 26.42 5.89 39.26
CA ALA A 718 25.47 6.95 38.95
C ALA A 718 24.20 6.82 39.79
N GLU A 719 23.81 7.90 40.48
CA GLU A 719 22.62 7.97 41.32
C GLU A 719 21.66 9.09 40.92
N VAL A 720 20.42 9.01 41.40
CA VAL A 720 19.35 9.97 41.10
C VAL A 720 18.92 10.69 42.38
N LEU A 721 18.95 12.02 42.34
CA LEU A 721 18.43 12.87 43.42
C LEU A 721 17.37 13.83 42.87
N THR A 722 16.11 13.59 43.22
CA THR A 722 14.96 14.42 42.80
C THR A 722 13.95 14.54 43.94
N GLY A 723 12.83 15.24 43.72
CA GLY A 723 11.71 15.27 44.66
C GLY A 723 11.11 13.88 44.99
N GLU A 724 11.38 12.84 44.18
CA GLU A 724 10.93 11.46 44.47
C GLU A 724 11.82 10.69 45.45
N SER A 725 13.11 11.03 45.52
CA SER A 725 14.07 10.28 46.34
C SER A 725 13.61 10.31 47.80
N ALA A 726 13.60 9.17 48.48
CA ALA A 726 13.18 9.12 49.88
C ALA A 726 14.22 9.85 50.77
N PRO A 727 13.84 10.44 51.91
CA PRO A 727 14.78 11.10 52.82
C PRO A 727 16.01 10.24 53.18
N GLU A 728 15.79 8.94 53.42
CA GLU A 728 16.85 8.00 53.79
C GLU A 728 17.81 7.74 52.61
N GLU A 729 17.26 7.56 51.40
CA GLU A 729 18.02 7.40 50.15
C GLU A 729 18.85 8.65 49.84
N ARG A 730 18.27 9.85 50.03
CA ARG A 730 18.96 11.13 49.85
C ARG A 730 20.20 11.22 50.73
N GLU A 731 20.07 10.89 52.02
CA GLU A 731 21.18 10.92 52.98
C GLU A 731 22.30 9.95 52.56
N GLN A 732 21.94 8.73 52.16
CA GLN A 732 22.91 7.73 51.69
C GLN A 732 23.68 8.20 50.45
N ILE A 733 23.00 8.78 49.45
CA ILE A 733 23.64 9.27 48.23
C ILE A 733 24.57 10.46 48.53
N PHE A 734 24.17 11.40 49.40
CA PHE A 734 25.04 12.50 49.80
C PHE A 734 26.28 12.02 50.58
N GLN A 735 26.13 11.03 51.46
CA GLN A 735 27.27 10.39 52.11
C GLN A 735 28.19 9.69 51.09
N GLY A 736 27.61 9.02 50.09
CA GLY A 736 28.33 8.39 48.99
C GLY A 736 29.09 9.38 48.10
N LEU A 737 28.51 10.56 47.86
CA LEU A 737 29.18 11.66 47.18
C LEU A 737 30.39 12.14 47.97
N ALA A 738 30.28 12.30 49.29
CA ALA A 738 31.37 12.75 50.15
C ALA A 738 32.49 11.70 50.27
N ASN A 739 32.15 10.41 50.34
CA ASN A 739 33.11 9.35 50.65
C ASN A 739 33.81 8.72 49.43
N GLY A 740 33.33 8.95 48.20
CA GLY A 740 33.92 8.35 47.00
C GLY A 740 33.04 7.36 46.24
N SER A 741 32.01 6.79 46.88
CA SER A 741 31.26 5.67 46.33
C SER A 741 30.28 6.07 45.22
N VAL A 742 29.87 7.34 45.17
CA VAL A 742 29.06 7.94 44.10
C VAL A 742 29.91 8.91 43.27
N ASP A 743 29.89 8.73 41.94
CA ASP A 743 30.69 9.51 40.99
C ASP A 743 29.84 10.42 40.10
N LEU A 744 28.57 10.08 39.90
CA LEU A 744 27.63 10.84 39.08
C LEU A 744 26.29 10.97 39.81
N VAL A 745 25.71 12.17 39.80
CA VAL A 745 24.32 12.37 40.23
C VAL A 745 23.52 13.03 39.11
N LEU A 746 22.35 12.47 38.82
CA LEU A 746 21.34 13.10 37.98
C LEU A 746 20.30 13.79 38.88
N THR A 747 19.96 15.04 38.58
CA THR A 747 19.05 15.84 39.40
C THR A 747 18.22 16.80 38.56
N THR A 748 17.23 17.41 39.19
CA THR A 748 16.43 18.51 38.63
C THR A 748 16.96 19.87 39.08
N PRO A 749 16.73 20.95 38.32
CA PRO A 749 17.06 22.32 38.73
C PRO A 749 16.44 22.70 40.07
N GLU A 750 15.21 22.24 40.33
CA GLU A 750 14.44 22.53 41.54
C GLU A 750 15.11 21.88 42.75
N PHE A 751 15.45 20.59 42.66
CA PHE A 751 16.15 19.88 43.71
C PHE A 751 17.55 20.46 43.96
N LEU A 752 18.32 20.74 42.90
CA LEU A 752 19.63 21.37 43.01
C LEU A 752 19.57 22.74 43.69
N SER A 753 18.59 23.57 43.35
CA SER A 753 18.45 24.91 43.93
C SER A 753 18.19 24.85 45.43
N PHE A 754 17.42 23.85 45.89
CA PHE A 754 17.09 23.67 47.29
C PHE A 754 18.23 23.04 48.09
N HIS A 755 18.95 22.08 47.49
CA HIS A 755 19.99 21.28 48.16
C HIS A 755 21.43 21.65 47.76
N ALA A 756 21.64 22.86 47.25
CA ALA A 756 22.96 23.31 46.78
C ALA A 756 24.03 23.28 47.88
N ASP A 757 23.64 23.51 49.14
CA ASP A 757 24.55 23.48 50.28
C ASP A 757 24.99 22.05 50.62
N GLU A 758 24.12 21.05 50.52
CA GLU A 758 24.49 19.63 50.68
C GLU A 758 25.39 19.13 49.55
N PHE A 759 25.14 19.52 48.30
CA PHE A 759 26.05 19.19 47.19
C PHE A 759 27.44 19.79 47.40
N ALA A 760 27.50 21.04 47.86
CA ALA A 760 28.76 21.75 48.13
C ALA A 760 29.58 21.11 49.26
N GLN A 761 28.93 20.50 50.26
CA GLN A 761 29.62 19.82 51.37
C GLN A 761 30.51 18.66 50.93
N SER A 762 30.27 18.07 49.75
CA SER A 762 31.09 16.96 49.24
C SER A 762 32.50 17.39 48.81
N ASP A 763 32.70 18.65 48.42
CA ASP A 763 33.94 19.18 47.77
C ASP A 763 34.46 18.33 46.57
N ARG A 764 33.60 17.46 46.01
CA ARG A 764 33.96 16.53 44.93
C ARG A 764 33.34 16.89 43.59
N ILE A 765 32.35 17.77 43.52
CA ILE A 765 31.73 18.17 42.25
C ILE A 765 32.74 18.98 41.42
N GLY A 766 33.23 18.39 40.32
CA GLY A 766 34.19 19.04 39.41
C GLY A 766 33.61 19.40 38.04
N PHE A 767 32.44 18.85 37.71
CA PHE A 767 31.79 19.00 36.42
C PHE A 767 30.28 19.06 36.57
N VAL A 768 29.63 20.05 35.95
CA VAL A 768 28.18 20.21 35.94
C VAL A 768 27.69 20.25 34.50
N VAL A 769 26.69 19.45 34.18
CA VAL A 769 26.00 19.46 32.89
C VAL A 769 24.62 20.05 33.10
N VAL A 770 24.25 21.01 32.28
CA VAL A 770 22.88 21.48 32.16
C VAL A 770 22.39 21.05 30.79
N ASP A 771 21.64 19.94 30.75
CA ASP A 771 21.00 19.47 29.53
C ASP A 771 19.72 20.27 29.29
N GLU A 772 19.39 20.46 28.02
CA GLU A 772 18.36 21.39 27.56
C GLU A 772 18.43 22.79 28.20
N ALA A 773 19.64 23.36 28.21
CA ALA A 773 19.95 24.68 28.75
C ALA A 773 19.11 25.84 28.17
N HIS A 774 18.39 25.64 27.06
CA HIS A 774 17.46 26.63 26.51
C HIS A 774 16.35 27.05 27.50
N HIS A 775 16.03 26.21 28.49
CA HIS A 775 15.12 26.55 29.58
C HIS A 775 15.57 27.79 30.40
N VAL A 776 16.87 28.09 30.44
CA VAL A 776 17.42 29.31 31.08
C VAL A 776 16.83 30.58 30.46
N GLY A 777 16.67 30.61 29.13
CA GLY A 777 16.08 31.77 28.44
C GLY A 777 14.57 31.90 28.63
N LEU A 778 13.87 30.78 28.83
CA LEU A 778 12.42 30.75 29.05
C LEU A 778 12.01 31.18 30.48
N ALA A 779 12.91 31.04 31.45
CA ALA A 779 12.68 31.40 32.85
C ALA A 779 12.32 32.90 33.06
N LYS A 780 12.87 33.82 32.25
CA LYS A 780 12.56 35.26 32.31
C LYS A 780 11.10 35.62 32.02
N ALA A 781 10.35 34.73 31.37
CA ALA A 781 8.93 34.94 31.06
C ALA A 781 7.99 34.63 32.24
N GLY A 782 8.54 34.30 33.43
CA GLY A 782 7.77 34.03 34.65
C GLY A 782 7.42 32.57 34.88
N ASN A 783 8.05 31.62 34.18
CA ASN A 783 7.65 30.20 34.18
C ASN A 783 8.56 29.24 34.98
N ARG A 784 9.80 29.58 35.37
CA ARG A 784 10.66 28.71 36.21
C ARG A 784 11.76 29.49 36.95
N ASP A 785 11.58 29.78 38.24
CA ASP A 785 12.59 30.49 39.05
C ASP A 785 13.88 29.68 39.30
N ALA A 786 13.85 28.34 39.22
CA ALA A 786 15.00 27.48 39.52
C ALA A 786 16.15 27.61 38.50
N TYR A 787 15.84 27.62 37.19
CA TYR A 787 16.85 27.79 36.14
C TYR A 787 17.55 29.15 36.19
N ALA A 788 16.83 30.20 36.61
CA ALA A 788 17.37 31.55 36.70
C ALA A 788 18.43 31.69 37.82
N ASN A 789 18.39 30.80 38.82
CA ASN A 789 19.24 30.84 40.01
C ASN A 789 20.33 29.74 40.03
N LEU A 790 20.50 28.98 38.92
CA LEU A 790 21.54 27.95 38.83
C LEU A 790 22.95 28.51 39.05
N ASP A 791 23.19 29.78 38.73
CA ASP A 791 24.48 30.44 38.94
C ASP A 791 24.89 30.44 40.42
N ALA A 792 23.95 30.73 41.32
CA ALA A 792 24.17 30.75 42.75
C ALA A 792 24.46 29.34 43.30
N ALA A 793 23.72 28.33 42.83
CA ALA A 793 23.94 26.94 43.20
C ALA A 793 25.32 26.43 42.72
N ILE A 794 25.69 26.72 41.47
CA ILE A 794 26.97 26.30 40.88
C ILE A 794 28.15 26.96 41.59
N ARG A 795 28.07 28.25 41.93
CA ARG A 795 29.13 28.96 42.68
C ARG A 795 29.39 28.37 44.06
N LYS A 796 28.34 27.92 44.76
CA LYS A 796 28.48 27.27 46.08
C LYS A 796 29.35 26.01 46.02
N MET A 797 29.36 25.31 44.89
CA MET A 797 30.15 24.10 44.66
C MET A 797 31.60 24.37 44.20
N GLY A 798 32.09 25.62 44.25
CA GLY A 798 33.48 25.95 43.93
C GLY A 798 33.78 26.15 42.44
N ASP A 799 32.80 26.65 41.68
CA ASP A 799 32.90 26.96 40.23
C ASP A 799 33.39 25.76 39.38
N PRO A 800 32.66 24.63 39.37
CA PRO A 800 33.00 23.48 38.52
C PRO A 800 32.95 23.83 37.03
N VAL A 801 33.57 22.98 36.19
CA VAL A 801 33.47 23.13 34.73
C VAL A 801 32.02 22.88 34.32
N VAL A 802 31.43 23.80 33.55
CA VAL A 802 30.01 23.72 33.14
C VAL A 802 29.90 23.36 31.66
N LEU A 803 29.07 22.38 31.33
CA LEU A 803 28.63 22.11 29.96
C LEU A 803 27.14 22.41 29.83
N ALA A 804 26.80 23.44 29.05
CA ALA A 804 25.43 23.77 28.69
C ALA A 804 25.09 23.15 27.33
N LEU A 805 24.13 22.23 27.27
CA LEU A 805 23.74 21.55 26.04
C LEU A 805 22.30 21.85 25.67
N THR A 806 22.03 22.04 24.38
CA THR A 806 20.65 22.08 23.89
C THR A 806 20.56 21.77 22.41
N ALA A 807 19.37 21.33 21.96
CA ALA A 807 19.07 21.22 20.53
C ALA A 807 19.05 22.59 19.84
N THR A 808 18.58 23.62 20.51
CA THR A 808 18.28 24.92 19.89
C THR A 808 18.48 26.07 20.87
N ALA A 809 19.18 27.12 20.46
CA ALA A 809 19.33 28.36 21.22
C ALA A 809 19.33 29.57 20.28
N PRO A 810 18.19 30.28 20.13
CA PRO A 810 18.15 31.61 19.53
C PRO A 810 19.10 32.59 20.25
N GLU A 811 19.45 33.71 19.60
CA GLU A 811 20.43 34.68 20.11
C GLU A 811 20.15 35.14 21.55
N SER A 812 18.90 35.48 21.86
CA SER A 812 18.48 35.90 23.19
C SER A 812 18.64 34.80 24.25
N VAL A 813 18.33 33.55 23.88
CA VAL A 813 18.44 32.39 24.78
C VAL A 813 19.90 32.04 25.01
N ALA A 814 20.73 32.04 23.98
CA ALA A 814 22.18 31.81 24.11
C ALA A 814 22.85 32.86 24.99
N ALA A 815 22.47 34.14 24.83
CA ALA A 815 22.96 35.21 25.70
C ALA A 815 22.59 34.99 27.17
N ASP A 816 21.38 34.47 27.43
CA ASP A 816 20.93 34.14 28.78
C ASP A 816 21.63 32.91 29.38
N ILE A 817 21.85 31.85 28.59
CA ILE A 817 22.68 30.70 28.98
C ILE A 817 24.08 31.16 29.38
N ASN A 818 24.72 31.97 28.55
CA ASN A 818 26.08 32.47 28.81
C ASN A 818 26.14 33.28 30.11
N ARG A 819 25.13 34.13 30.35
CA ARG A 819 25.06 34.99 31.53
C ARG A 819 24.84 34.21 32.82
N VAL A 820 23.96 33.21 32.82
CA VAL A 820 23.61 32.43 34.02
C VAL A 820 24.64 31.34 34.30
N LEU A 821 25.04 30.58 33.27
CA LEU A 821 25.94 29.42 33.45
C LEU A 821 27.43 29.75 33.31
N ASN A 822 27.79 31.00 33.01
CA ASN A 822 29.17 31.48 32.86
C ASN A 822 30.01 30.61 31.89
N VAL A 823 29.42 30.29 30.72
CA VAL A 823 30.05 29.51 29.65
C VAL A 823 30.71 30.43 28.61
N GLY A 824 32.02 30.32 28.45
CA GLY A 824 32.82 31.22 27.59
C GLY A 824 33.23 30.64 26.24
N GLU A 825 33.12 29.32 26.07
CA GLU A 825 33.37 28.64 24.78
C GLU A 825 32.04 28.23 24.14
N HIS A 826 31.98 28.27 22.81
CA HIS A 826 30.76 27.95 22.05
C HIS A 826 31.05 26.96 20.93
N VAL A 827 30.27 25.88 20.87
CA VAL A 827 30.28 24.90 19.80
C VAL A 827 28.90 24.83 19.16
N PHE A 828 28.81 25.14 17.86
CA PHE A 828 27.56 25.12 17.11
C PHE A 828 27.63 24.08 16.00
N ASP A 829 26.78 23.05 16.06
CA ASP A 829 26.61 22.09 14.97
C ASP A 829 25.58 22.62 13.97
N ARG A 830 26.04 23.02 12.78
CA ARG A 830 25.21 23.59 11.70
C ARG A 830 24.55 22.54 10.81
N THR A 831 24.69 21.26 11.12
CA THR A 831 24.28 20.19 10.20
C THR A 831 22.77 20.03 10.17
N GLU A 832 22.20 20.09 8.97
CA GLU A 832 20.79 19.87 8.69
C GLU A 832 20.55 18.41 8.26
N ARG A 833 19.45 17.83 8.71
CA ARG A 833 19.05 16.45 8.38
C ARG A 833 18.07 16.44 7.22
N GLU A 834 18.59 16.67 6.01
CA GLU A 834 17.77 16.72 4.78
C GLU A 834 17.06 15.39 4.48
N ASN A 835 17.62 14.28 4.97
CA ASN A 835 17.09 12.93 4.83
C ASN A 835 15.86 12.63 5.73
N LEU A 836 15.47 13.57 6.61
CA LEU A 836 14.29 13.44 7.45
C LEU A 836 13.09 14.18 6.86
N HIS A 837 12.04 13.41 6.59
CA HIS A 837 10.74 13.91 6.13
C HIS A 837 9.72 13.87 7.25
N LEU A 838 8.80 14.82 7.23
CA LEU A 838 7.66 14.88 8.15
C LEU A 838 6.38 14.54 7.40
N ASP A 839 5.72 13.47 7.82
CA ASP A 839 4.37 13.12 7.40
C ASP A 839 3.37 13.53 8.49
N ASP A 840 2.81 14.73 8.34
CA ASP A 840 1.86 15.29 9.28
C ASP A 840 0.43 14.81 8.98
N GLN A 841 -0.06 13.87 9.79
CA GLN A 841 -1.41 13.31 9.73
C GLN A 841 -2.18 13.57 11.03
N ARG A 842 -1.94 14.72 11.68
CA ARG A 842 -2.62 15.07 12.93
C ARG A 842 -4.13 14.96 12.78
N ASN A 843 -4.79 14.32 13.74
CA ASN A 843 -6.23 14.01 13.75
C ASN A 843 -6.70 13.00 12.68
N ILE A 844 -5.82 12.14 12.16
CA ILE A 844 -6.22 11.05 11.26
C ILE A 844 -7.29 10.14 11.92
N LYS A 845 -8.30 9.76 11.13
CA LYS A 845 -9.43 8.96 11.61
C LYS A 845 -9.11 7.46 11.73
N PHE A 846 -8.26 6.94 10.85
CA PHE A 846 -7.94 5.53 10.75
C PHE A 846 -6.45 5.29 11.06
N ARG A 847 -6.05 5.53 12.33
CA ARG A 847 -4.65 5.36 12.78
C ARG A 847 -4.15 3.93 12.60
N ASP A 848 -4.89 2.93 13.08
CA ASP A 848 -4.42 1.54 13.04
C ASP A 848 -4.24 1.01 11.61
N PRO A 849 -5.19 1.24 10.66
CA PRO A 849 -4.96 0.90 9.26
C PRO A 849 -3.75 1.62 8.66
N TYR A 850 -3.55 2.90 8.97
CA TYR A 850 -2.39 3.65 8.48
C TYR A 850 -1.07 3.00 8.94
N VAL A 851 -0.95 2.69 10.24
CA VAL A 851 0.24 2.05 10.80
C VAL A 851 0.41 0.62 10.28
N ALA A 852 -0.68 -0.13 10.12
CA ALA A 852 -0.65 -1.47 9.54
C ALA A 852 -0.14 -1.46 8.09
N ASN A 853 -0.62 -0.53 7.26
CA ASN A 853 -0.17 -0.40 5.87
C ASN A 853 1.31 -0.01 5.80
N LEU A 854 1.76 0.89 6.68
CA LEU A 854 3.16 1.28 6.79
C LEU A 854 4.05 0.09 7.17
N ILE A 855 3.65 -0.68 8.18
CA ILE A 855 4.40 -1.86 8.65
C ILE A 855 4.45 -2.97 7.59
N ALA A 856 3.40 -3.11 6.78
CA ALA A 856 3.33 -4.11 5.71
C ALA A 856 4.40 -3.92 4.62
N THR A 857 5.07 -2.77 4.57
CA THR A 857 6.25 -2.54 3.71
C THR A 857 7.47 -3.38 4.13
N GLY A 858 7.54 -3.77 5.40
CA GLY A 858 8.69 -4.46 6.00
C GLY A 858 9.81 -3.53 6.46
N GLU A 859 9.66 -2.21 6.30
CA GLU A 859 10.70 -1.25 6.72
C GLU A 859 10.76 -1.07 8.24
N LYS A 860 11.97 -0.82 8.75
CA LYS A 860 12.23 -0.77 10.19
C LYS A 860 11.52 0.42 10.85
N THR A 861 10.59 0.13 11.77
CA THR A 861 9.61 1.09 12.27
C THR A 861 9.56 1.09 13.80
N VAL A 862 9.51 2.29 14.40
CA VAL A 862 9.24 2.48 15.83
C VAL A 862 7.93 3.26 15.99
N VAL A 863 7.04 2.80 16.86
CA VAL A 863 5.74 3.43 17.13
C VAL A 863 5.67 3.84 18.60
N TYR A 864 5.58 5.14 18.87
CA TYR A 864 5.53 5.71 20.22
C TYR A 864 4.10 5.90 20.73
N VAL A 865 3.83 5.39 21.92
CA VAL A 865 2.56 5.49 22.65
C VAL A 865 2.78 5.92 24.10
N ASN A 866 1.79 6.57 24.73
CA ASN A 866 1.97 7.15 26.07
C ASN A 866 1.74 6.20 27.26
N SER A 867 1.39 4.93 27.05
CA SER A 867 1.16 4.00 28.17
C SER A 867 1.61 2.57 27.89
N ARG A 868 1.97 1.88 28.98
CA ARG A 868 2.39 0.46 28.95
C ARG A 868 1.31 -0.44 28.35
N GLN A 869 0.06 -0.28 28.81
CA GLN A 869 -1.08 -1.03 28.29
C GLN A 869 -1.29 -0.81 26.78
N GLN A 870 -1.18 0.43 26.30
CA GLN A 870 -1.33 0.74 24.88
C GLN A 870 -0.20 0.15 24.04
N SER A 871 1.03 0.05 24.57
CA SER A 871 2.13 -0.56 23.81
C SER A 871 1.86 -2.04 23.50
N VAL A 872 1.27 -2.78 24.44
CA VAL A 872 0.88 -4.19 24.27
C VAL A 872 -0.37 -4.31 23.38
N ALA A 873 -1.40 -3.51 23.65
CA ALA A 873 -2.67 -3.56 22.91
C ALA A 873 -2.47 -3.26 21.41
N LEU A 874 -1.72 -2.20 21.08
CA LEU A 874 -1.44 -1.84 19.69
C LEU A 874 -0.58 -2.91 18.99
N ALA A 875 0.44 -3.46 19.67
CA ALA A 875 1.25 -4.56 19.12
C ALA A 875 0.38 -5.78 18.77
N ARG A 876 -0.54 -6.19 19.66
CA ARG A 876 -1.49 -7.28 19.41
C ARG A 876 -2.42 -6.98 18.23
N THR A 877 -2.93 -5.76 18.14
CA THR A 877 -3.77 -5.32 17.01
C THR A 877 -3.01 -5.38 15.69
N LEU A 878 -1.80 -4.82 15.63
CA LEU A 878 -0.99 -4.81 14.40
C LEU A 878 -0.57 -6.20 13.94
N ARG A 879 -0.27 -7.13 14.87
CA ARG A 879 -0.03 -8.55 14.55
C ARG A 879 -1.25 -9.22 13.90
N LYS A 880 -2.48 -8.81 14.23
CA LYS A 880 -3.71 -9.30 13.59
C LYS A 880 -3.96 -8.64 12.22
N LEU A 881 -3.70 -7.34 12.11
CA LEU A 881 -3.90 -6.57 10.87
C LEU A 881 -2.85 -6.90 9.80
N VAL A 882 -1.63 -7.27 10.21
CA VAL A 882 -0.53 -7.63 9.31
C VAL A 882 0.04 -9.00 9.73
N PRO A 883 -0.68 -10.11 9.49
CA PRO A 883 -0.23 -11.44 9.89
C PRO A 883 1.17 -11.79 9.34
N SER A 884 1.50 -11.26 8.16
CA SER A 884 2.80 -11.44 7.53
C SER A 884 3.97 -10.85 8.30
N MET A 885 3.72 -9.77 9.04
CA MET A 885 4.72 -9.09 9.86
C MET A 885 4.65 -9.50 11.33
N ALA A 886 3.67 -10.32 11.72
CA ALA A 886 3.41 -10.64 13.12
C ALA A 886 4.66 -11.11 13.89
N PRO A 887 5.52 -12.02 13.37
CA PRO A 887 6.73 -12.45 14.09
C PRO A 887 7.78 -11.35 14.30
N PHE A 888 7.71 -10.27 13.52
CA PHE A 888 8.67 -9.17 13.52
C PHE A 888 8.19 -7.95 14.31
N ILE A 889 7.01 -8.04 14.96
CA ILE A 889 6.40 -6.99 15.78
C ILE A 889 6.56 -7.33 17.25
N GLY A 890 7.28 -6.47 17.98
CA GLY A 890 7.44 -6.53 19.44
C GLY A 890 6.96 -5.25 20.14
N PHE A 891 6.97 -5.25 21.47
CA PHE A 891 6.73 -4.06 22.28
C PHE A 891 7.84 -3.85 23.32
N TYR A 892 8.04 -2.61 23.75
CA TYR A 892 9.01 -2.23 24.77
C TYR A 892 8.39 -1.22 25.74
N ASN A 893 8.39 -1.53 27.03
CA ASN A 893 7.91 -0.61 28.06
C ASN A 893 8.54 -0.95 29.43
N ALA A 894 8.42 -0.05 30.40
CA ALA A 894 8.99 -0.23 31.74
C ALA A 894 8.35 -1.35 32.59
N GLY A 895 7.28 -2.00 32.13
CA GLY A 895 6.72 -3.20 32.77
C GLY A 895 7.49 -4.48 32.46
N LEU A 896 8.35 -4.47 31.43
CA LEU A 896 9.19 -5.61 31.09
C LEU A 896 10.32 -5.81 32.11
N SER A 897 10.64 -7.07 32.40
CA SER A 897 11.81 -7.44 33.20
C SER A 897 13.09 -6.90 32.56
N ARG A 898 14.16 -6.75 33.36
CA ARG A 898 15.46 -6.28 32.86
C ARG A 898 15.99 -7.17 31.72
N SER A 899 15.87 -8.49 31.88
CA SER A 899 16.27 -9.46 30.86
C SER A 899 15.45 -9.34 29.58
N ASP A 900 14.13 -9.13 29.68
CA ASP A 900 13.26 -9.00 28.51
C ASP A 900 13.55 -7.72 27.72
N ARG A 901 13.77 -6.60 28.42
CA ARG A 901 14.16 -5.33 27.77
C ARG A 901 15.44 -5.49 26.95
N MET A 902 16.47 -6.10 27.55
CA MET A 902 17.74 -6.35 26.87
C MET A 902 17.57 -7.26 25.64
N HIS A 903 16.74 -8.31 25.75
CA HIS A 903 16.52 -9.24 24.64
C HIS A 903 15.74 -8.58 23.49
N VAL A 904 14.67 -7.84 23.78
CA VAL A 904 13.88 -7.12 22.77
C VAL A 904 14.74 -6.05 22.05
N GLU A 905 15.57 -5.31 22.79
CA GLU A 905 16.50 -4.34 22.20
C GLU A 905 17.48 -5.00 21.25
N GLU A 906 18.06 -6.14 21.62
CA GLU A 906 19.01 -6.87 20.77
C GLU A 906 18.33 -7.45 19.52
N MET A 907 17.14 -8.03 19.67
CA MET A 907 16.36 -8.50 18.52
C MET A 907 16.04 -7.37 17.55
N PHE A 908 15.67 -6.18 18.06
CA PHE A 908 15.42 -5.03 17.20
C PHE A 908 16.72 -4.48 16.60
N ARG A 909 17.84 -4.46 17.34
CA ARG A 909 19.16 -4.03 16.83
C ARG A 909 19.61 -4.90 15.66
N THR A 910 19.60 -6.21 15.84
CA THR A 910 20.03 -7.22 14.85
C THR A 910 19.08 -7.38 13.66
N GLY A 911 17.85 -6.86 13.75
CA GLY A 911 16.84 -6.95 12.70
C GLY A 911 15.94 -8.18 12.80
N ALA A 912 16.05 -8.97 13.87
CA ALA A 912 15.08 -10.03 14.19
C ALA A 912 13.68 -9.44 14.49
N LEU A 913 13.61 -8.22 15.01
CA LEU A 913 12.40 -7.39 14.99
C LEU A 913 12.56 -6.25 13.97
N SER A 914 11.50 -6.04 13.19
CA SER A 914 11.40 -4.92 12.24
C SER A 914 10.50 -3.80 12.77
N VAL A 915 9.61 -4.12 13.71
CA VAL A 915 8.66 -3.15 14.27
C VAL A 915 8.69 -3.22 15.78
N LEU A 916 8.80 -2.06 16.42
CA LEU A 916 8.76 -1.94 17.87
C LEU A 916 7.73 -0.90 18.31
N ILE A 917 6.75 -1.31 19.11
CA ILE A 917 5.79 -0.40 19.76
C ILE A 917 6.31 -0.07 21.15
N SER A 918 6.48 1.20 21.47
CA SER A 918 7.08 1.57 22.75
C SER A 918 6.54 2.83 23.40
N THR A 919 6.68 2.91 24.72
CA THR A 919 6.66 4.17 25.47
C THR A 919 7.95 4.97 25.26
N SER A 920 8.03 6.18 25.82
CA SER A 920 9.25 7.01 25.83
C SER A 920 10.51 6.25 26.29
N SER A 921 10.33 5.21 27.11
CA SER A 921 11.39 4.33 27.60
C SER A 921 12.26 3.71 26.50
N PHE A 922 11.75 3.47 25.29
CA PHE A 922 12.62 3.10 24.15
C PHE A 922 13.16 4.37 23.51
N GLY A 923 14.09 4.99 24.23
CA GLY A 923 14.49 6.36 23.94
C GLY A 923 15.98 6.51 23.94
N GLU A 924 16.67 6.17 25.01
CA GLU A 924 17.94 6.83 25.29
C GLU A 924 19.09 5.82 25.34
N GLY A 925 20.30 6.20 24.92
CA GLY A 925 21.45 5.27 24.84
C GLY A 925 21.48 4.25 23.69
N VAL A 926 20.35 3.86 23.07
CA VAL A 926 20.36 2.88 21.96
C VAL A 926 20.58 3.56 20.60
N ASN A 927 21.68 3.23 19.91
CA ASN A 927 21.97 3.72 18.56
C ASN A 927 21.59 2.70 17.48
N ILE A 928 20.45 2.89 16.83
CA ILE A 928 20.00 2.06 15.71
C ILE A 928 20.00 2.93 14.44
N PRO A 929 21.01 2.82 13.59
CA PRO A 929 21.21 3.77 12.50
C PRO A 929 20.14 3.66 11.39
N ASN A 930 19.53 2.49 11.24
CA ASN A 930 18.70 2.11 10.09
C ASN A 930 17.17 2.17 10.32
N ILE A 931 16.67 2.95 11.28
CA ILE A 931 15.22 3.17 11.43
C ILE A 931 14.71 4.01 10.26
N ARG A 932 13.71 3.52 9.52
CA ARG A 932 13.08 4.23 8.37
C ARG A 932 11.85 5.01 8.78
N HIS A 933 11.10 4.52 9.76
CA HIS A 933 9.87 5.17 10.21
C HIS A 933 9.85 5.34 11.72
N VAL A 934 9.54 6.56 12.17
CA VAL A 934 9.13 6.86 13.54
C VAL A 934 7.69 7.34 13.50
N VAL A 935 6.82 6.67 14.24
CA VAL A 935 5.39 7.00 14.31
C VAL A 935 5.08 7.54 15.70
N LEU A 936 4.68 8.80 15.78
CA LEU A 936 4.13 9.40 17.00
C LEU A 936 2.62 9.13 17.03
N TYR A 937 2.26 7.96 17.56
CA TYR A 937 0.86 7.48 17.60
C TYR A 937 0.04 8.25 18.63
N HIS A 938 0.63 8.53 19.79
CA HIS A 938 0.09 9.43 20.81
C HIS A 938 0.93 10.72 20.93
N MET A 939 0.36 11.76 21.53
CA MET A 939 0.99 13.06 21.68
C MET A 939 2.09 13.00 22.75
N PRO A 940 3.33 13.42 22.48
CA PRO A 940 4.37 13.52 23.52
C PRO A 940 3.96 14.46 24.68
N PHE A 941 4.60 14.33 25.84
CA PHE A 941 4.32 15.19 27.00
C PHE A 941 5.04 16.54 26.93
N ASN A 942 6.02 16.68 26.05
CA ASN A 942 6.75 17.93 25.89
C ASN A 942 7.53 17.97 24.58
N GLU A 943 8.10 19.13 24.29
CA GLU A 943 8.85 19.38 23.07
C GLU A 943 10.17 18.59 22.99
N VAL A 944 10.80 18.34 24.13
CA VAL A 944 12.06 17.58 24.20
C VAL A 944 11.81 16.14 23.76
N GLU A 945 10.79 15.50 24.32
CA GLU A 945 10.35 14.15 23.96
C GLU A 945 9.96 14.06 22.48
N PHE A 946 9.17 15.03 21.97
CA PHE A 946 8.81 15.11 20.56
C PHE A 946 10.04 15.10 19.65
N ASN A 947 11.06 15.91 19.97
CA ASN A 947 12.29 15.99 19.18
C ASN A 947 13.15 14.73 19.33
N GLN A 948 13.26 14.16 20.54
CA GLN A 948 14.05 12.96 20.82
C GLN A 948 13.53 11.72 20.13
N MET A 949 12.20 11.51 20.16
CA MET A 949 11.53 10.44 19.44
C MET A 949 11.71 10.60 17.94
N SER A 950 11.41 11.80 17.40
CA SER A 950 11.54 12.11 15.97
C SER A 950 12.97 11.91 15.45
N GLY A 951 13.98 12.29 16.24
CA GLY A 951 15.39 12.21 15.87
C GLY A 951 15.98 10.78 15.77
N ARG A 952 15.19 9.73 16.02
CA ARG A 952 15.61 8.31 15.89
C ARG A 952 15.63 7.82 14.45
N ALA A 953 14.77 8.37 13.60
CA ALA A 953 14.72 8.03 12.18
C ALA A 953 16.04 8.37 11.49
N GLY A 954 16.46 7.59 10.48
CA GLY A 954 17.46 7.99 9.47
C GLY A 954 18.82 8.45 9.99
N ARG A 955 19.42 7.74 10.96
CA ARG A 955 20.74 8.11 11.53
C ARG A 955 21.92 7.69 10.66
N ASP A 956 21.73 6.76 9.75
CA ASP A 956 22.66 6.38 8.68
C ASP A 956 22.69 7.39 7.51
N GLY A 957 21.85 8.43 7.53
CA GLY A 957 21.76 9.43 6.47
C GLY A 957 20.88 9.05 5.28
N ASN A 958 20.30 7.85 5.27
CA ASN A 958 19.32 7.44 4.27
C ASN A 958 17.94 8.06 4.55
N GLU A 959 17.08 8.11 3.54
CA GLU A 959 15.72 8.64 3.63
C GLU A 959 14.92 7.98 4.76
N ALA A 960 14.28 8.80 5.60
CA ALA A 960 13.45 8.33 6.70
C ALA A 960 12.32 9.33 7.02
N TRP A 961 11.26 8.83 7.65
CA TRP A 961 10.03 9.57 7.89
C TRP A 961 9.64 9.60 9.37
N VAL A 962 9.16 10.76 9.80
CA VAL A 962 8.48 10.96 11.08
C VAL A 962 7.00 11.15 10.79
N HIS A 963 6.15 10.27 11.31
CA HIS A 963 4.71 10.27 11.11
C HIS A 963 4.01 10.80 12.35
N VAL A 964 3.26 11.89 12.22
CA VAL A 964 2.55 12.53 13.34
C VAL A 964 1.07 12.18 13.25
N LEU A 965 0.58 11.27 14.10
CA LEU A 965 -0.80 10.75 14.00
C LEU A 965 -1.73 11.26 15.11
N PHE A 966 -1.16 11.78 16.21
CA PHE A 966 -1.94 12.26 17.35
C PHE A 966 -2.79 13.48 17.01
N GLY A 967 -3.80 13.75 17.83
CA GLY A 967 -4.69 14.90 17.67
C GLY A 967 -5.11 15.50 19.01
N ALA A 968 -6.09 16.40 18.97
CA ALA A 968 -6.56 17.11 20.16
C ALA A 968 -7.13 16.17 21.25
N ALA A 969 -7.65 15.00 20.87
CA ALA A 969 -8.16 14.01 21.81
C ALA A 969 -7.05 13.41 22.70
N ASP A 970 -5.84 13.26 22.15
CA ASP A 970 -4.68 12.72 22.88
C ASP A 970 -4.21 13.70 23.97
N ALA A 971 -4.42 15.01 23.78
CA ALA A 971 -4.07 16.01 24.78
C ALA A 971 -4.83 15.77 26.10
N GLY A 972 -6.13 15.50 26.03
CA GLY A 972 -6.95 15.23 27.22
C GLY A 972 -6.48 13.99 28.01
N ILE A 973 -5.96 12.97 27.32
CA ILE A 973 -5.39 11.77 27.96
C ILE A 973 -4.14 12.15 28.76
N ASN A 974 -3.25 12.95 28.18
CA ASN A 974 -2.04 13.42 28.87
C ASN A 974 -2.36 14.35 30.04
N GLU A 975 -3.34 15.25 29.90
CA GLU A 975 -3.80 16.11 31.01
C GLU A 975 -4.29 15.27 32.20
N GLN A 976 -5.00 14.18 31.93
CA GLN A 976 -5.46 13.27 32.97
C GLN A 976 -4.29 12.55 33.66
N ILE A 977 -3.34 12.00 32.88
CA ILE A 977 -2.14 11.32 33.42
C ILE A 977 -1.33 12.28 34.32
N LEU A 978 -1.11 13.52 33.87
CA LEU A 978 -0.38 14.53 34.64
C LEU A 978 -1.17 14.99 35.88
N GLY A 979 -2.49 15.09 35.78
CA GLY A 979 -3.36 15.43 36.92
C GLY A 979 -3.39 14.34 38.00
N ASP A 980 -3.29 13.07 37.62
CA ASP A 980 -3.13 11.95 38.55
C ASP A 980 -1.76 11.97 39.23
N ALA A 981 -0.70 12.27 38.47
CA ALA A 981 0.66 12.36 39.00
C ALA A 981 0.88 13.61 39.88
N THR A 982 0.18 14.71 39.60
CA THR A 982 0.24 15.97 40.36
C THR A 982 -1.17 16.51 40.61
N PRO A 983 -1.82 16.07 41.70
CA PRO A 983 -3.20 16.45 41.98
C PRO A 983 -3.35 17.94 42.27
N SER A 984 -4.53 18.49 42.00
CA SER A 984 -4.81 19.91 42.29
C SER A 984 -4.70 20.22 43.79
N HIS A 985 -4.50 21.50 44.13
CA HIS A 985 -4.51 21.96 45.53
C HIS A 985 -5.76 21.49 46.29
N ASP A 986 -6.94 21.56 45.65
CA ASP A 986 -8.21 21.14 46.27
C ASP A 986 -8.26 19.63 46.49
N THR A 987 -7.73 18.86 45.54
CA THR A 987 -7.60 17.40 45.64
C THR A 987 -6.66 17.02 46.79
N LEU A 988 -5.48 17.64 46.89
CA LEU A 988 -4.55 17.43 48.01
C LEU A 988 -5.18 17.85 49.34
N GLY A 989 -5.90 18.98 49.37
CA GLY A 989 -6.64 19.42 50.54
C GLY A 989 -7.75 18.44 50.98
N ALA A 990 -8.34 17.67 50.05
CA ALA A 990 -9.26 16.60 50.36
C ALA A 990 -8.53 15.38 50.98
N PHE A 991 -7.41 14.95 50.38
CA PHE A 991 -6.56 13.89 50.93
C PHE A 991 -6.11 14.20 52.36
N TYR A 992 -5.59 15.41 52.61
CA TYR A 992 -5.13 15.80 53.95
C TYR A 992 -6.26 15.82 54.98
N ARG A 993 -7.47 16.26 54.61
CA ARG A 993 -8.64 16.26 55.50
C ARG A 993 -9.07 14.85 55.89
N VAL A 994 -9.05 13.91 54.95
CA VAL A 994 -9.34 12.49 55.22
C VAL A 994 -8.28 11.88 56.11
N LEU A 995 -6.99 12.06 55.77
CA LEU A 995 -5.87 11.58 56.59
C LEU A 995 -5.90 12.15 58.01
N LYS A 996 -6.22 13.44 58.17
CA LYS A 996 -6.36 14.08 59.48
C LYS A 996 -7.52 13.51 60.28
N ARG A 997 -8.69 13.30 59.65
CA ARG A 997 -9.85 12.68 60.31
C ARG A 997 -9.55 11.26 60.79
N MET A 998 -8.79 10.50 60.01
CA MET A 998 -8.31 9.18 60.41
C MET A 998 -7.30 9.28 61.55
N GLY A 999 -6.33 10.20 61.47
CA GLY A 999 -5.37 10.48 62.54
C GLY A 999 -6.06 10.87 63.87
N ASP A 1000 -7.06 11.74 63.84
CA ASP A 1000 -7.83 12.15 65.02
C ASP A 1000 -8.53 10.96 65.71
N ALA A 1001 -8.89 9.91 64.95
CA ALA A 1001 -9.47 8.69 65.50
C ALA A 1001 -8.44 7.72 66.12
N HIS A 1002 -7.17 7.84 65.73
CA HIS A 1002 -6.07 6.94 66.13
C HIS A 1002 -5.03 7.59 67.07
N GLY A 1003 -5.10 8.91 67.30
CA GLY A 1003 -4.21 9.64 68.21
C GLY A 1003 -2.78 9.77 67.66
N GLU A 1004 -1.77 9.66 68.53
CA GLU A 1004 -0.34 9.72 68.15
C GLU A 1004 0.20 8.40 67.54
N SER A 1005 -0.66 7.42 67.30
CA SER A 1005 -0.30 6.10 66.75
C SER A 1005 -0.35 6.08 65.22
N PHE A 1006 0.46 5.22 64.60
CA PHE A 1006 0.38 4.92 63.17
C PHE A 1006 -0.92 4.17 62.81
N PHE A 1007 -1.49 4.45 61.64
CA PHE A 1007 -2.62 3.71 61.05
C PHE A 1007 -2.28 3.20 59.65
N GLN A 1008 -2.90 2.10 59.22
CA GLN A 1008 -2.63 1.44 57.95
C GLN A 1008 -3.69 1.77 56.91
N ILE A 1009 -3.27 2.20 55.71
CA ILE A 1009 -4.17 2.43 54.57
C ILE A 1009 -3.44 2.18 53.24
N SER A 1010 -4.11 1.58 52.25
CA SER A 1010 -3.58 1.48 50.89
C SER A 1010 -3.88 2.74 50.06
N ASP A 1011 -3.08 2.99 49.03
CA ASP A 1011 -3.29 4.14 48.12
C ASP A 1011 -4.69 4.08 47.46
N ALA A 1012 -5.18 2.88 47.12
CA ALA A 1012 -6.52 2.68 46.58
C ALA A 1012 -7.64 2.95 47.61
N GLN A 1013 -7.48 2.45 48.83
CA GLN A 1013 -8.43 2.70 49.93
C GLN A 1013 -8.51 4.19 50.27
N LEU A 1014 -7.37 4.88 50.27
CA LEU A 1014 -7.34 6.32 50.52
C LEU A 1014 -8.03 7.12 49.42
N ALA A 1015 -7.85 6.73 48.16
CA ALA A 1015 -8.57 7.32 47.04
C ALA A 1015 -10.10 7.11 47.18
N ASP A 1016 -10.55 5.90 47.54
CA ASP A 1016 -11.97 5.60 47.75
C ASP A 1016 -12.59 6.43 48.89
N GLU A 1017 -11.89 6.56 50.01
CA GLU A 1017 -12.33 7.37 51.16
C GLU A 1017 -12.43 8.87 50.79
N VAL A 1018 -11.50 9.38 49.97
CA VAL A 1018 -11.55 10.76 49.49
C VAL A 1018 -12.68 10.97 48.48
N ALA A 1019 -12.89 10.03 47.56
CA ALA A 1019 -14.01 10.07 46.62
C ALA A 1019 -15.36 10.06 47.35
N ALA A 1020 -15.46 9.31 48.45
CA ALA A 1020 -16.64 9.32 49.32
C ALA A 1020 -16.79 10.63 50.12
N PHE A 1021 -15.68 11.25 50.55
CA PHE A 1021 -15.68 12.49 51.33
C PHE A 1021 -16.00 13.73 50.48
N ASP A 1022 -15.46 13.84 49.27
CA ASP A 1022 -15.75 14.94 48.34
C ASP A 1022 -15.94 14.41 46.90
N PRO A 1023 -17.18 14.09 46.49
CA PRO A 1023 -17.47 13.53 45.17
C PRO A 1023 -17.14 14.46 43.98
N ARG A 1024 -16.71 15.70 44.24
CA ARG A 1024 -16.34 16.68 43.20
C ARG A 1024 -14.88 16.55 42.77
N VAL A 1025 -14.03 15.89 43.55
CA VAL A 1025 -12.64 15.64 43.16
C VAL A 1025 -12.52 14.29 42.45
N CYS A 1026 -11.76 14.28 41.35
CA CYS A 1026 -11.37 13.04 40.69
C CYS A 1026 -10.08 12.55 41.33
N VAL A 1027 -10.07 11.33 41.84
CA VAL A 1027 -8.94 10.73 42.56
C VAL A 1027 -8.69 9.32 42.07
N SER A 1028 -7.41 8.95 42.07
CA SER A 1028 -6.88 7.64 41.71
C SER A 1028 -5.88 7.17 42.77
N ALA A 1029 -5.51 5.89 42.77
CA ALA A 1029 -4.45 5.38 43.64
C ALA A 1029 -3.12 6.13 43.40
N ALA A 1030 -2.81 6.53 42.16
CA ALA A 1030 -1.63 7.34 41.84
C ALA A 1030 -1.69 8.73 42.51
N SER A 1031 -2.86 9.39 42.49
CA SER A 1031 -3.05 10.67 43.17
C SER A 1031 -2.89 10.58 44.69
N ALA A 1032 -3.32 9.46 45.30
CA ALA A 1032 -3.16 9.19 46.73
C ALA A 1032 -1.68 8.98 47.11
N SER A 1033 -0.98 8.19 46.30
CA SER A 1033 0.47 7.95 46.42
C SER A 1033 1.26 9.26 46.38
N CYS A 1034 0.93 10.14 45.44
CA CYS A 1034 1.54 11.47 45.35
C CYS A 1034 1.23 12.34 46.57
N ALA A 1035 -0.03 12.38 47.01
CA ALA A 1035 -0.44 13.16 48.18
C ALA A 1035 0.35 12.78 49.44
N ILE A 1036 0.47 11.47 49.72
CA ILE A 1036 1.24 10.94 50.86
C ILE A 1036 2.69 11.42 50.80
N ALA A 1037 3.34 11.30 49.64
CA ALA A 1037 4.73 11.71 49.51
C ALA A 1037 4.93 13.23 49.68
N VAL A 1038 4.03 14.05 49.11
CA VAL A 1038 4.06 15.52 49.29
C VAL A 1038 3.89 15.87 50.78
N PHE A 1039 2.94 15.25 51.48
CA PHE A 1039 2.74 15.52 52.90
C PHE A 1039 3.91 15.05 53.78
N ARG A 1040 4.56 13.94 53.41
CA ARG A 1040 5.77 13.45 54.09
C ARG A 1040 6.92 14.45 53.93
N GLU A 1041 7.14 14.96 52.72
CA GLU A 1041 8.16 15.97 52.42
C GLU A 1041 7.93 17.27 53.18
N LEU A 1042 6.66 17.68 53.32
CA LEU A 1042 6.25 18.87 54.08
C LEU A 1042 6.26 18.68 55.60
N GLY A 1043 6.60 17.48 56.10
CA GLY A 1043 6.58 17.16 57.53
C GLY A 1043 5.18 17.14 58.15
N LEU A 1044 4.13 16.99 57.33
CA LEU A 1044 2.74 16.92 57.78
C LEU A 1044 2.35 15.49 58.22
N ILE A 1045 3.07 14.49 57.70
CA ILE A 1045 2.90 13.07 58.07
C ILE A 1045 4.27 12.38 58.18
N GLU A 1046 4.30 11.29 58.92
CA GLU A 1046 5.40 10.32 58.95
C GLU A 1046 4.93 8.96 58.44
N THR A 1047 5.84 8.19 57.84
CA THR A 1047 5.60 6.81 57.39
C THR A 1047 6.63 5.85 57.99
N ASP A 1048 6.20 4.67 58.43
CA ASP A 1048 7.11 3.62 58.94
C ASP A 1048 7.63 2.74 57.78
N SER A 1049 8.94 2.79 57.54
CA SER A 1049 9.66 2.11 56.46
C SER A 1049 9.76 0.59 56.64
N ALA A 1050 9.62 0.06 57.86
CA ALA A 1050 9.68 -1.39 58.11
C ALA A 1050 8.41 -2.16 57.65
N ALA A 1051 7.32 -1.44 57.39
CA ALA A 1051 6.03 -2.00 56.94
C ALA A 1051 5.76 -1.78 55.44
N GLU A 1052 6.70 -1.20 54.68
CA GLU A 1052 6.55 -0.91 53.24
C GLU A 1052 6.59 -2.17 52.34
N ALA A 1053 6.79 -3.36 52.92
CA ALA A 1053 6.82 -4.63 52.20
C ALA A 1053 5.43 -5.17 51.76
N GLY A 1054 4.40 -4.33 51.67
CA GLY A 1054 3.04 -4.72 51.27
C GLY A 1054 2.15 -3.56 50.78
N TYR A 1055 0.94 -3.88 50.31
CA TYR A 1055 -0.03 -2.95 49.69
C TYR A 1055 -0.64 -1.89 50.65
N GLN A 1056 -0.21 -1.81 51.91
CA GLN A 1056 -0.73 -0.85 52.90
C GLN A 1056 0.44 -0.07 53.53
N ARG A 1057 0.28 1.24 53.68
CA ARG A 1057 1.27 2.12 54.30
C ARG A 1057 0.88 2.45 55.73
N SER A 1058 1.86 2.43 56.64
CA SER A 1058 1.69 2.95 58.00
C SER A 1058 1.91 4.45 58.01
N ILE A 1059 0.90 5.23 58.37
CA ILE A 1059 0.93 6.70 58.37
C ILE A 1059 0.64 7.23 59.77
N ARG A 1060 1.39 8.26 60.19
CA ARG A 1060 1.14 9.06 61.39
C ARG A 1060 1.03 10.54 61.03
N ILE A 1061 0.03 11.25 61.55
CA ILE A 1061 -0.09 12.71 61.35
C ILE A 1061 0.82 13.44 62.33
N VAL A 1062 1.57 14.43 61.82
CA VAL A 1062 2.45 15.28 62.65
C VAL A 1062 1.77 16.65 62.84
N PRO A 1063 1.71 17.19 64.07
CA PRO A 1063 1.24 18.55 64.31
C PRO A 1063 2.18 19.56 63.61
N ALA A 1064 1.65 20.36 62.69
CA ALA A 1064 2.46 21.34 61.97
C ALA A 1064 2.80 22.56 62.83
N ASP A 1065 4.09 22.89 62.96
CA ASP A 1065 4.60 24.12 63.60
C ASP A 1065 4.55 25.31 62.62
N GLY A 1066 3.35 25.71 62.21
CA GLY A 1066 3.13 26.89 61.36
C GLY A 1066 2.32 26.62 60.08
N LYS A 1067 2.21 27.66 59.22
CA LYS A 1067 1.56 27.55 57.91
C LYS A 1067 2.57 27.01 56.90
N VAL A 1068 2.24 25.89 56.26
CA VAL A 1068 3.06 25.26 55.22
C VAL A 1068 2.39 25.50 53.86
N GLU A 1069 3.17 25.86 52.84
CA GLU A 1069 2.66 26.00 51.47
C GLU A 1069 2.98 24.72 50.67
N LEU A 1070 2.05 24.23 49.84
CA LEU A 1070 2.31 23.01 49.05
C LEU A 1070 3.52 23.15 48.12
N THR A 1071 3.80 24.39 47.68
CA THR A 1071 4.95 24.68 46.83
C THR A 1071 6.29 24.57 47.56
N ASP A 1072 6.31 24.43 48.89
CA ASP A 1072 7.52 24.11 49.66
C ASP A 1072 7.99 22.66 49.42
N SER A 1073 7.13 21.77 48.92
CA SER A 1073 7.50 20.44 48.43
C SER A 1073 8.13 20.53 47.05
N VAL A 1074 9.35 20.00 46.91
CA VAL A 1074 10.05 19.91 45.63
C VAL A 1074 9.23 19.05 44.66
N ARG A 1075 8.69 17.93 45.15
CA ARG A 1075 7.84 17.01 44.37
C ARG A 1075 6.63 17.71 43.75
N TYR A 1076 5.93 18.54 44.51
CA TYR A 1076 4.73 19.23 44.03
C TYR A 1076 5.07 20.32 43.00
N ARG A 1077 6.16 21.06 43.23
CA ARG A 1077 6.63 22.11 42.32
C ARG A 1077 7.05 21.56 40.96
N GLU A 1078 7.85 20.49 40.96
CA GLU A 1078 8.24 19.80 39.72
C GLU A 1078 7.02 19.34 38.91
N GLY A 1079 5.99 18.82 39.59
CA GLY A 1079 4.75 18.38 38.96
C GLY A 1079 3.93 19.51 38.31
N LEU A 1080 3.84 20.67 38.96
CA LEU A 1080 3.17 21.85 38.38
C LEU A 1080 3.90 22.34 37.12
N ASP A 1081 5.23 22.29 37.12
CA ASP A 1081 6.03 22.66 35.97
C ASP A 1081 5.83 21.70 34.79
N GLU A 1082 5.77 20.39 35.04
CA GLU A 1082 5.46 19.37 34.02
C GLU A 1082 4.12 19.66 33.34
N ILE A 1083 3.09 20.02 34.12
CA ILE A 1083 1.78 20.43 33.59
C ILE A 1083 1.89 21.71 32.75
N GLY A 1084 2.65 22.72 33.21
CA GLY A 1084 2.85 23.97 32.50
C GLY A 1084 3.57 23.78 31.15
N ILE A 1085 4.60 22.94 31.13
CA ILE A 1085 5.36 22.57 29.93
C ILE A 1085 4.47 21.84 28.94
N PHE A 1086 3.71 20.84 29.40
CA PHE A 1086 2.82 20.09 28.52
C PHE A 1086 1.77 20.99 27.87
N ARG A 1087 1.15 21.91 28.63
CA ARG A 1087 0.17 22.87 28.08
C ARG A 1087 0.79 23.76 27.00
N SER A 1088 1.98 24.28 27.26
CA SER A 1088 2.71 25.13 26.31
C SER A 1088 3.08 24.34 25.03
N PHE A 1089 3.55 23.10 25.20
CA PHE A 1089 3.85 22.20 24.10
C PHE A 1089 2.61 21.85 23.28
N CYS A 1090 1.51 21.50 23.94
CA CYS A 1090 0.23 21.17 23.29
C CYS A 1090 -0.27 22.32 22.42
N GLU A 1091 -0.24 23.55 22.95
CA GLU A 1091 -0.62 24.74 22.18
C GLU A 1091 0.28 24.95 20.96
N TRP A 1092 1.60 24.83 21.14
CA TRP A 1092 2.57 24.98 20.07
C TRP A 1092 2.44 23.89 18.99
N VAL A 1093 2.43 22.61 19.38
CA VAL A 1093 2.46 21.48 18.45
C VAL A 1093 1.17 21.37 17.66
N MET A 1094 0.03 21.80 18.21
CA MET A 1094 -1.26 21.78 17.51
C MET A 1094 -1.46 22.99 16.58
N ARG A 1095 -0.84 24.14 16.86
CA ARG A 1095 -0.95 25.34 16.02
C ARG A 1095 0.13 25.47 14.96
N SER A 1096 1.26 24.79 15.15
CA SER A 1096 2.39 24.86 14.22
C SER A 1096 2.04 24.26 12.85
N SER A 1097 2.56 24.91 11.80
CA SER A 1097 2.49 24.40 10.43
C SER A 1097 3.48 23.25 10.23
N VAL A 1098 3.26 22.44 9.18
CA VAL A 1098 4.17 21.34 8.79
C VAL A 1098 5.61 21.83 8.63
N ALA A 1099 5.80 23.02 8.04
CA ALA A 1099 7.12 23.61 7.83
C ALA A 1099 7.84 23.91 9.15
N VAL A 1100 7.13 24.47 10.14
CA VAL A 1100 7.68 24.78 11.47
C VAL A 1100 8.07 23.50 12.21
N LEU A 1101 7.20 22.49 12.18
CA LEU A 1101 7.48 21.18 12.80
C LEU A 1101 8.68 20.49 12.14
N ARG A 1102 8.74 20.50 10.80
CA ARG A 1102 9.88 19.93 10.06
C ARG A 1102 11.18 20.63 10.40
N GLN A 1103 11.18 21.97 10.43
CA GLN A 1103 12.36 22.74 10.80
C GLN A 1103 12.83 22.38 12.21
N ARG A 1104 11.90 22.17 13.14
CA ARG A 1104 12.21 21.80 14.53
C ARG A 1104 12.90 20.42 14.65
N ILE A 1105 12.52 19.46 13.81
CA ILE A 1105 13.09 18.10 13.82
C ILE A 1105 14.41 18.04 13.03
N ALA A 1106 14.50 18.75 11.89
CA ALA A 1106 15.60 18.60 10.94
C ALA A 1106 16.80 19.51 11.22
N ARG A 1107 16.61 20.63 11.95
CA ARG A 1107 17.63 21.68 12.09
C ARG A 1107 17.72 22.23 13.53
N PRO A 1108 18.94 22.43 14.07
CA PRO A 1108 19.13 23.18 15.31
C PRO A 1108 18.95 24.69 15.04
N ILE A 1109 18.21 25.41 15.90
CA ILE A 1109 18.15 26.88 15.84
C ILE A 1109 19.40 27.44 16.50
N LEU A 1110 20.18 28.23 15.77
CA LEU A 1110 21.46 28.77 16.20
C LEU A 1110 21.39 30.29 16.44
N PRO A 1111 22.28 30.87 17.27
CA PRO A 1111 22.26 32.30 17.61
C PRO A 1111 22.43 33.26 16.43
N ASP A 1112 23.16 32.86 15.38
CA ASP A 1112 23.49 33.73 14.24
C ASP A 1112 22.43 33.74 13.12
N GLU A 1113 21.34 32.99 13.28
CA GLU A 1113 20.28 32.89 12.27
C GLU A 1113 19.21 33.95 12.53
N LYS A 1114 19.12 34.97 11.66
CA LYS A 1114 18.04 35.97 11.72
C LYS A 1114 16.70 35.22 11.78
N SER A 1115 16.02 35.30 12.92
CA SER A 1115 14.69 34.77 13.14
C SER A 1115 13.74 35.36 12.09
N GLN A 1116 13.41 34.58 11.06
CA GLN A 1116 12.23 34.86 10.23
C GLN A 1116 11.04 34.40 11.06
N GLY A 1117 10.38 35.38 11.69
CA GLY A 1117 9.17 35.18 12.50
C GLY A 1117 7.94 34.82 11.68
#